data_AF-A0A317VSM0-F1
#
_entry.id   AF-A0A317VSM0-F1
#
_cell.length_a   1.000
_cell.length_b   1.000
_cell.length_c   1.000
_cell.angle_alpha   90.00
_cell.angle_beta   90.00
_cell.angle_gamma   90.00
#
_symmetry.space_group_name_H-M   'P 1'
#
loop_
_entity.id
_entity.type
_entity.pdbx_description
1 polymer ?
#
loop_
_entity_poly.entity_id
_entity_poly.type
_entity_poly.pdbx_seq_one_letter_code
_entity_poly.pdbx_strand_id
1 'polypeptide(L)'
;MRWYQLLSSVLALLPLSVAQDCWRNTTCSGPTESAFSGPWEENIFAPSSRSVSPEKLFLITQPDKTADYAPFTLQGNGSLVVYDFGKEVGGIVRVNYSSTGSGALGVAFTEAKDYIGEWSDSSNGGFKGPDGALYGNFTEAGSHYYVMPDKVLRGGFRYLSLFLITSGNVSVQIEDVSLEIGFQPTWSNLKAYQGYFHSDDDLLNKIWYSGAYTLQTNEVPTDTGRQIPALAVGWANNATLGPGDTIIVDGAKRDRAVWPGDMGIAVPSAFVSLGYLESVKNALQVMYDTQDNSTGAFDESGPPLSQKDSDTYHMWTMVGTYNYMLYTNDSDFLEQNWEGYQKAMTYIYDKTGSKLATWAEDSTGLSATWTDRAEKLRQAINEYCWDEGYGAFKDNATETTLHPQDANSMALLFGVVDEDRAASISERLTDNWTPIGAVAPELPENISPFISSFEIQGHLTVGQPARALELIRRSWGWYYNNPNGTHSTVIEGYLQNGSFGYRGDRGYYWDTAYVSHSHGWSSGPTSALTNFIVGLTVTSPLGATWSLAPQFVDLKSAEAGFTTSLGKFQAAWSKGADNYTLDFTVPKGTNGNLTLPFISTAKPSIQIDGTEITQGVGYANETATVAGSPYHVRRSPLVTKTNVWLHPILSKSSTSTLLHTSHHRTKPTMPPMPPLQAARASPWLNCPRRMRTTSTPQRLFTTTRLLRSSTTTTTTNPLRTPPRAPRHRDAEIAKSKRSIFISASGIAACAVAMYGVIKLDLFAADQAQSSSSTSTSTTTDATDATPTSTNQTALDGPSGFPSSPSLIRISGQEPGAEQVPTGTSSVPYFPSTIRIPKELDNLTSGDDIRSETEETDGEEYQLLGLGIRTVSFLGIQVYVVGMYVAKADIAELQRRLVRVGVEAQGILQAQAESQSKTGSGVAVPETVKAGGDGISATSLVSTERAALKDLLDSDRGDAIWDAIIKPDGLRTAFRVVPTRNTDFLHLRDGWVRGVTARAQKYNPSSGGQFADEGFGAAMNEFKGLFGGGQRKNVAKGQTVVLVRGLAGQLDALVRVAPDLPGRYMGRVVDERVSRLVWLNYLAGKGVSSEGARRSVVEGVMEVVERPVGTVVQKVF
;
A
#
# COMPACT_ATOMS: atom_id res chain seq x y z
N MET A 1 5.96 -34.69 63.09
CA MET A 1 5.90 -33.75 61.96
C MET A 1 6.97 -34.10 60.91
N ARG A 2 6.71 -35.04 59.97
CA ARG A 2 7.64 -35.35 58.85
C ARG A 2 6.95 -35.80 57.54
N TRP A 3 5.64 -35.62 57.42
CA TRP A 3 4.86 -36.05 56.25
C TRP A 3 4.32 -34.89 55.38
N TYR A 4 4.22 -33.67 55.92
CA TYR A 4 3.64 -32.53 55.20
C TYR A 4 4.53 -31.93 54.09
N GLN A 5 5.86 -32.02 54.21
CA GLN A 5 6.78 -31.49 53.19
C GLN A 5 6.92 -32.37 51.94
N LEU A 6 6.41 -33.62 51.95
CA LEU A 6 6.44 -34.50 50.79
C LEU A 6 5.25 -34.30 49.83
N LEU A 7 4.11 -33.80 50.31
CA LEU A 7 2.96 -33.50 49.43
C LEU A 7 3.23 -32.31 48.51
N SER A 8 3.84 -31.24 49.04
CA SER A 8 4.15 -30.02 48.28
C SER A 8 5.07 -30.28 47.07
N SER A 9 6.04 -31.20 47.21
CA SER A 9 6.98 -31.53 46.13
C SER A 9 6.39 -32.45 45.05
N VAL A 10 5.33 -33.20 45.36
CA VAL A 10 4.66 -34.09 44.38
C VAL A 10 3.61 -33.33 43.56
N LEU A 11 2.93 -32.34 44.17
CA LEU A 11 2.02 -31.44 43.45
C LEU A 11 2.74 -30.48 42.48
N ALA A 12 4.03 -30.21 42.69
CA ALA A 12 4.86 -29.39 41.81
C ALA A 12 5.43 -30.12 40.57
N LEU A 13 5.14 -31.42 40.41
CA LEU A 13 5.64 -32.26 39.30
C LEU A 13 4.53 -32.85 38.42
N LEU A 14 3.30 -32.36 38.56
CA LEU A 14 2.22 -32.57 37.60
C LEU A 14 1.97 -31.24 36.86
N PRO A 15 2.16 -31.17 35.53
CA PRO A 15 1.62 -30.06 34.76
C PRO A 15 0.10 -30.17 34.83
N LEU A 16 -0.51 -29.40 35.73
CA LEU A 16 -1.95 -29.10 35.68
C LEU A 16 -2.17 -28.17 34.49
N SER A 17 -2.19 -28.78 33.28
CA SER A 17 -2.80 -28.17 32.11
C SER A 17 -4.30 -28.03 32.37
N VAL A 18 -4.66 -26.95 33.05
CA VAL A 18 -6.00 -26.38 32.94
C VAL A 18 -6.21 -26.16 31.45
N ALA A 19 -7.05 -27.00 30.84
CA ALA A 19 -7.32 -26.93 29.41
C ALA A 19 -7.83 -25.52 29.12
N GLN A 20 -7.06 -24.75 28.36
CA GLN A 20 -7.42 -23.36 28.10
C GLN A 20 -8.57 -23.33 27.11
N ASP A 21 -9.62 -22.60 27.50
CA ASP A 21 -10.76 -22.39 26.62
C ASP A 21 -10.33 -21.65 25.35
N CYS A 22 -10.98 -22.01 24.25
CA CYS A 22 -10.92 -21.26 22.99
C CYS A 22 -11.57 -19.89 23.17
N TRP A 23 -11.49 -19.00 22.17
CA TRP A 23 -11.98 -17.63 22.37
C TRP A 23 -13.51 -17.59 22.46
N ARG A 24 -13.98 -17.63 23.71
CA ARG A 24 -15.38 -17.42 24.13
C ARG A 24 -16.35 -18.46 23.56
N ASN A 25 -16.97 -18.15 22.43
CA ASN A 25 -18.00 -18.97 21.80
C ASN A 25 -17.46 -19.83 20.65
N THR A 26 -16.21 -19.63 20.22
CA THR A 26 -15.61 -20.37 19.10
C THR A 26 -15.24 -21.80 19.48
N THR A 27 -15.44 -22.73 18.55
CA THR A 27 -15.13 -24.15 18.70
C THR A 27 -13.64 -24.40 18.86
N CYS A 28 -13.24 -25.27 19.80
CA CYS A 28 -11.88 -25.78 19.87
C CYS A 28 -11.60 -26.81 18.77
N SER A 29 -11.25 -26.33 17.58
CA SER A 29 -10.89 -27.13 16.40
C SER A 29 -9.40 -27.11 16.06
N GLY A 30 -8.60 -26.25 16.72
CA GLY A 30 -7.16 -26.16 16.54
C GLY A 30 -6.34 -27.24 17.25
N PRO A 31 -5.03 -27.36 16.96
CA PRO A 31 -4.12 -28.30 17.62
C PRO A 31 -3.94 -27.98 19.12
N THR A 32 -3.73 -29.02 19.92
CA THR A 32 -3.51 -28.93 21.36
C THR A 32 -2.04 -28.98 21.77
N GLU A 33 -1.15 -29.49 20.90
CA GLU A 33 0.27 -29.74 21.17
C GLU A 33 1.12 -29.34 19.96
N SER A 34 2.35 -28.86 20.19
CA SER A 34 3.35 -28.58 19.14
C SER A 34 3.64 -29.86 18.32
N ALA A 35 3.73 -29.77 17.00
CA ALA A 35 4.13 -30.94 16.21
C ALA A 35 5.60 -31.32 16.42
N PHE A 36 6.46 -30.39 16.81
CA PHE A 36 7.90 -30.61 16.94
C PHE A 36 8.44 -29.92 18.21
N SER A 37 9.03 -30.70 19.12
CA SER A 37 9.64 -30.20 20.36
C SER A 37 11.16 -30.14 20.25
N GLY A 38 11.75 -29.02 20.68
CA GLY A 38 13.18 -28.74 20.52
C GLY A 38 13.55 -27.31 20.93
N PRO A 39 14.82 -26.90 20.77
CA PRO A 39 15.28 -25.57 21.21
C PRO A 39 14.50 -24.42 20.57
N TRP A 40 14.07 -24.59 19.32
CA TRP A 40 13.28 -23.61 18.56
C TRP A 40 11.99 -23.14 19.26
N GLU A 41 11.40 -23.92 20.19
CA GLU A 41 10.20 -23.52 20.94
C GLU A 41 10.42 -22.27 21.82
N GLU A 42 11.68 -21.90 22.09
CA GLU A 42 12.05 -20.63 22.77
C GLU A 42 11.76 -19.39 21.91
N ASN A 43 11.75 -19.52 20.58
CA ASN A 43 11.48 -18.43 19.63
C ASN A 43 9.98 -18.23 19.36
N ILE A 44 9.10 -19.09 19.88
CA ILE A 44 7.65 -18.94 19.73
C ILE A 44 7.18 -17.74 20.58
N PHE A 45 6.94 -16.60 19.92
CA PHE A 45 6.40 -15.37 20.51
C PHE A 45 5.00 -15.55 21.12
N ALA A 46 4.21 -16.48 20.60
CA ALA A 46 2.88 -16.81 21.10
C ALA A 46 2.89 -17.08 22.62
N PRO A 47 2.02 -16.45 23.42
CA PRO A 47 2.01 -16.68 24.86
C PRO A 47 1.43 -18.05 25.21
N SER A 48 1.88 -18.62 26.33
CA SER A 48 1.34 -19.88 26.89
C SER A 48 -0.02 -19.69 27.59
N SER A 49 -0.68 -18.55 27.40
CA SER A 49 -1.95 -18.18 28.03
C SER A 49 -2.70 -17.20 27.15
N ARG A 50 -4.01 -17.40 26.96
CA ARG A 50 -4.89 -16.39 26.34
C ARG A 50 -5.02 -15.12 27.19
N SER A 51 -4.83 -15.21 28.51
CA SER A 51 -4.76 -14.06 29.41
C SER A 51 -3.29 -13.66 29.63
N VAL A 52 -2.91 -12.45 29.21
CA VAL A 52 -1.55 -11.89 29.35
C VAL A 52 -1.58 -10.54 30.07
N SER A 53 -0.47 -10.16 30.69
CA SER A 53 -0.24 -8.84 31.29
C SER A 53 0.94 -8.14 30.61
N PRO A 54 1.08 -6.81 30.71
CA PRO A 54 2.25 -6.09 30.24
C PRO A 54 3.53 -6.61 30.92
N GLU A 55 4.68 -6.52 30.23
CA GLU A 55 5.97 -6.88 30.84
C GLU A 55 6.45 -5.79 31.79
N LYS A 56 6.19 -4.52 31.44
CA LYS A 56 6.72 -3.34 32.11
C LYS A 56 5.90 -2.09 31.77
N LEU A 57 6.09 -1.02 32.53
CA LEU A 57 5.62 0.33 32.17
C LEU A 57 6.77 1.32 32.03
N PHE A 58 6.51 2.46 31.41
CA PHE A 58 7.37 3.64 31.41
C PHE A 58 6.54 4.94 31.36
N LEU A 59 7.16 6.07 31.69
CA LEU A 59 6.56 7.39 31.53
C LEU A 59 6.89 7.97 30.14
N ILE A 60 5.92 8.58 29.46
CA ILE A 60 6.14 9.22 28.16
C ILE A 60 7.22 10.32 28.21
N THR A 61 7.43 10.94 29.38
CA THR A 61 8.48 11.94 29.64
C THR A 61 9.86 11.34 29.95
N GLN A 62 9.95 10.03 30.18
CA GLN A 62 11.18 9.29 30.48
C GLN A 62 11.15 7.90 29.81
N PRO A 63 11.07 7.82 28.47
CA PRO A 63 10.71 6.61 27.72
C PRO A 63 11.79 5.51 27.68
N ASP A 64 12.92 5.75 28.36
CA ASP A 64 14.05 4.82 28.53
C ASP A 64 14.14 4.26 29.96
N LYS A 65 13.24 4.69 30.87
CA LYS A 65 13.17 4.20 32.25
C LYS A 65 11.92 3.36 32.44
N THR A 66 12.13 2.05 32.48
CA THR A 66 11.07 1.07 32.72
C THR A 66 10.95 0.70 34.20
N ALA A 67 9.75 0.34 34.64
CA ALA A 67 9.47 -0.22 35.96
C ALA A 67 8.46 -1.38 35.87
N ASP A 68 8.27 -2.10 36.98
CA ASP A 68 7.23 -3.12 37.13
C ASP A 68 5.85 -2.52 36.78
N TYR A 69 5.01 -3.28 36.07
CA TYR A 69 3.77 -2.73 35.49
C TYR A 69 2.69 -2.38 36.54
N ALA A 70 2.72 -2.98 37.73
CA ALA A 70 1.73 -2.70 38.78
C ALA A 70 2.31 -2.90 40.19
N PRO A 71 1.83 -2.16 41.20
CA PRO A 71 0.83 -1.08 41.10
C PRO A 71 1.47 0.25 40.64
N PHE A 72 0.67 1.11 40.00
CA PHE A 72 1.12 2.44 39.54
C PHE A 72 0.10 3.54 39.88
N THR A 73 0.52 4.77 40.14
CA THR A 73 -0.39 5.87 40.52
C THR A 73 -0.36 7.05 39.55
N LEU A 74 -1.47 7.26 38.85
CA LEU A 74 -1.81 8.48 38.13
C LEU A 74 -2.25 9.56 39.14
N GLN A 75 -1.80 10.80 38.96
CA GLN A 75 -2.05 11.91 39.89
C GLN A 75 -2.41 13.19 39.11
N GLY A 76 -3.65 13.66 39.26
CA GLY A 76 -4.15 14.84 38.57
C GLY A 76 -4.46 14.62 37.09
N ASN A 77 -5.14 15.63 36.50
CA ASN A 77 -5.58 15.62 35.11
C ASN A 77 -4.41 15.64 34.12
N GLY A 78 -4.46 14.80 33.08
CA GLY A 78 -3.40 14.68 32.07
C GLY A 78 -2.15 13.93 32.57
N SER A 79 -2.22 13.26 33.72
CA SER A 79 -1.21 12.27 34.07
C SER A 79 -1.40 11.02 33.21
N LEU A 80 -0.30 10.49 32.66
CA LEU A 80 -0.29 9.39 31.70
C LEU A 80 0.88 8.44 31.98
N VAL A 81 0.65 7.14 31.78
CA VAL A 81 1.66 6.08 31.81
C VAL A 81 1.49 5.16 30.60
N VAL A 82 2.59 4.59 30.10
CA VAL A 82 2.59 3.68 28.95
C VAL A 82 3.04 2.29 29.38
N TYR A 83 2.23 1.29 29.06
CA TYR A 83 2.49 -0.12 29.28
C TYR A 83 3.05 -0.74 27.99
N ASP A 84 4.12 -1.54 28.10
CA ASP A 84 4.72 -2.29 27.00
C ASP A 84 4.48 -3.80 27.23
N PHE A 85 3.76 -4.45 26.31
CA PHE A 85 3.56 -5.91 26.32
C PHE A 85 4.80 -6.69 25.83
N GLY A 86 5.89 -6.00 25.49
CA GLY A 86 7.15 -6.57 24.99
C GLY A 86 7.13 -6.96 23.51
N LYS A 87 5.92 -7.22 23.00
CA LYS A 87 5.60 -7.75 21.68
C LYS A 87 4.18 -7.31 21.27
N GLU A 88 3.87 -7.53 20.01
CA GLU A 88 2.52 -7.34 19.45
C GLU A 88 1.49 -8.28 20.12
N VAL A 89 0.33 -7.73 20.46
CA VAL A 89 -0.82 -8.41 21.09
C VAL A 89 -2.15 -7.85 20.58
N GLY A 90 -3.28 -8.51 20.85
CA GLY A 90 -4.58 -8.07 20.34
C GLY A 90 -5.76 -8.79 20.98
N GLY A 91 -6.83 -8.06 21.30
CA GLY A 91 -8.01 -8.59 21.99
C GLY A 91 -8.68 -7.59 22.94
N ILE A 92 -9.03 -8.05 24.16
CA ILE A 92 -9.85 -7.33 25.15
C ILE A 92 -9.06 -7.01 26.42
N VAL A 93 -8.73 -5.73 26.61
CA VAL A 93 -8.06 -5.20 27.80
C VAL A 93 -9.00 -5.09 28.99
N ARG A 94 -8.46 -5.36 30.17
CA ARG A 94 -9.03 -5.24 31.50
C ARG A 94 -8.10 -4.40 32.38
N VAL A 95 -8.66 -3.53 33.20
CA VAL A 95 -7.88 -2.74 34.18
C VAL A 95 -8.60 -2.76 35.52
N ASN A 96 -7.89 -3.17 36.57
CA ASN A 96 -8.34 -3.07 37.95
C ASN A 96 -7.67 -1.85 38.58
N TYR A 97 -8.44 -0.92 39.16
CA TYR A 97 -7.91 0.32 39.70
C TYR A 97 -8.74 0.85 40.87
N SER A 98 -8.15 1.73 41.68
CA SER A 98 -8.85 2.48 42.72
C SER A 98 -8.73 3.99 42.49
N SER A 99 -9.74 4.77 42.88
CA SER A 99 -9.77 6.24 42.72
C SER A 99 -10.06 6.96 44.03
N THR A 100 -9.54 8.18 44.18
CA THR A 100 -9.79 9.08 45.33
C THR A 100 -10.90 10.10 45.10
N GLY A 101 -11.59 10.05 43.96
CA GLY A 101 -12.66 10.97 43.58
C GLY A 101 -13.24 10.60 42.21
N SER A 102 -13.84 11.57 41.52
CA SER A 102 -14.47 11.38 40.20
C SER A 102 -13.57 11.75 39.02
N GLY A 103 -13.82 11.13 37.87
CA GLY A 103 -13.04 11.31 36.65
C GLY A 103 -13.32 10.25 35.59
N ALA A 104 -12.39 10.08 34.67
CA ALA A 104 -12.35 9.00 33.70
C ALA A 104 -10.93 8.48 33.51
N LEU A 105 -10.80 7.16 33.40
CA LEU A 105 -9.58 6.50 32.95
C LEU A 105 -9.62 6.42 31.42
N GLY A 106 -8.77 7.18 30.75
CA GLY A 106 -8.54 7.11 29.31
C GLY A 106 -7.65 5.91 28.95
N VAL A 107 -7.98 5.27 27.83
CA VAL A 107 -7.37 4.01 27.35
C VAL A 107 -7.09 4.14 25.85
N ALA A 108 -5.81 4.12 25.47
CA ALA A 108 -5.35 4.26 24.08
C ALA A 108 -4.30 3.20 23.71
N PHE A 109 -4.22 2.85 22.43
CA PHE A 109 -3.48 1.67 21.94
C PHE A 109 -2.59 2.00 20.73
N THR A 110 -1.36 1.50 20.66
CA THR A 110 -0.51 1.62 19.46
C THR A 110 0.34 0.38 19.19
N GLU A 111 0.57 0.06 17.92
CA GLU A 111 1.56 -0.95 17.51
C GLU A 111 3.01 -0.45 17.71
N ALA A 112 3.29 0.80 17.33
CA ALA A 112 4.64 1.39 17.36
C ALA A 112 4.81 2.43 18.48
N LYS A 113 6.07 2.62 18.91
CA LYS A 113 6.46 3.54 20.00
C LYS A 113 6.27 5.02 19.64
N ASP A 114 6.32 5.37 18.35
CA ASP A 114 6.22 6.75 17.84
C ASP A 114 4.83 7.40 18.05
N TYR A 115 3.79 6.60 18.28
CA TYR A 115 2.40 7.06 18.29
C TYR A 115 1.76 7.14 19.70
N ILE A 116 2.51 6.75 20.75
CA ILE A 116 2.01 6.65 22.13
C ILE A 116 1.50 8.00 22.68
N GLY A 117 0.38 7.98 23.43
CA GLY A 117 -0.22 9.19 24.00
C GLY A 117 -1.70 9.01 24.36
N GLU A 118 -2.43 10.12 24.43
CA GLU A 118 -3.87 10.14 24.77
C GLU A 118 -4.80 9.69 23.60
N TRP A 119 -4.23 9.25 22.48
CA TRP A 119 -4.96 8.77 21.30
C TRP A 119 -4.34 7.47 20.78
N SER A 120 -5.20 6.56 20.29
CA SER A 120 -4.78 5.31 19.66
C SER A 120 -4.33 5.57 18.22
N ASP A 121 -3.43 4.72 17.70
CA ASP A 121 -2.98 4.81 16.31
C ASP A 121 -4.13 4.54 15.32
N SER A 122 -4.00 5.06 14.10
CA SER A 122 -5.09 5.02 13.11
C SER A 122 -5.36 3.60 12.65
N SER A 123 -6.60 3.14 12.78
CA SER A 123 -7.01 1.82 12.24
C SER A 123 -8.30 1.83 11.44
N ASN A 124 -9.07 2.93 11.51
CA ASN A 124 -10.43 3.04 10.95
C ASN A 124 -10.50 3.27 9.42
N GLY A 125 -9.41 3.62 8.74
CA GLY A 125 -9.39 3.78 7.26
C GLY A 125 -10.22 4.95 6.72
N GLY A 126 -10.85 5.73 7.60
CA GLY A 126 -11.60 6.93 7.24
C GLY A 126 -10.75 8.19 7.06
N PHE A 127 -9.45 8.14 7.38
CA PHE A 127 -8.44 9.21 7.24
C PHE A 127 -8.87 10.59 7.76
N LYS A 128 -9.56 10.63 8.91
CA LYS A 128 -10.06 11.86 9.57
C LYS A 128 -9.23 12.28 10.79
N GLY A 129 -8.13 11.60 11.05
CA GLY A 129 -7.33 11.71 12.28
C GLY A 129 -7.28 10.37 13.03
N PRO A 130 -6.53 10.32 14.15
CA PRO A 130 -6.33 9.11 14.93
C PRO A 130 -7.65 8.58 15.52
N ASP A 131 -7.63 7.29 15.86
CA ASP A 131 -8.77 6.54 16.39
C ASP A 131 -9.29 7.07 17.75
N GLY A 132 -8.49 7.88 18.46
CA GLY A 132 -8.85 8.44 19.77
C GLY A 132 -8.71 7.43 20.91
N ALA A 133 -9.40 7.64 22.02
CA ALA A 133 -9.32 6.79 23.22
C ALA A 133 -10.70 6.33 23.70
N LEU A 134 -10.69 5.22 24.44
CA LEU A 134 -11.84 4.72 25.19
C LEU A 134 -11.79 5.25 26.62
N TYR A 135 -12.94 5.33 27.31
CA TYR A 135 -13.02 5.93 28.65
C TYR A 135 -13.78 5.05 29.64
N GLY A 136 -13.15 4.73 30.76
CA GLY A 136 -13.78 4.18 31.96
C GLY A 136 -14.16 5.31 32.91
N ASN A 137 -15.42 5.76 32.87
CA ASN A 137 -15.91 6.83 33.73
C ASN A 137 -16.21 6.35 35.15
N PHE A 138 -15.83 7.12 36.17
CA PHE A 138 -16.10 6.83 37.58
C PHE A 138 -16.59 8.09 38.33
N THR A 139 -17.68 7.95 39.09
CA THR A 139 -18.39 9.09 39.72
C THR A 139 -18.02 9.33 41.18
N GLU A 140 -17.36 8.38 41.84
CA GLU A 140 -17.00 8.45 43.26
C GLU A 140 -15.70 7.69 43.55
N ALA A 141 -15.13 7.94 44.72
CA ALA A 141 -13.93 7.27 45.22
C ALA A 141 -14.24 5.81 45.57
N GLY A 142 -13.39 4.88 45.15
CA GLY A 142 -13.61 3.44 45.35
C GLY A 142 -12.74 2.56 44.46
N SER A 143 -12.99 1.26 44.48
CA SER A 143 -12.39 0.29 43.54
C SER A 143 -13.28 0.16 42.30
N HIS A 144 -12.65 0.17 41.12
CA HIS A 144 -13.28 0.17 39.81
C HIS A 144 -12.65 -0.91 38.92
N TYR A 145 -13.45 -1.45 38.00
CA TYR A 145 -12.99 -2.48 37.06
C TYR A 145 -13.44 -2.11 35.65
N TYR A 146 -12.48 -1.81 34.78
CA TYR A 146 -12.71 -1.52 33.37
C TYR A 146 -12.53 -2.80 32.55
N VAL A 147 -13.43 -3.02 31.59
CA VAL A 147 -13.30 -4.03 30.54
C VAL A 147 -13.58 -3.32 29.22
N MET A 148 -12.69 -3.49 28.23
CA MET A 148 -12.90 -2.94 26.90
C MET A 148 -14.14 -3.60 26.24
N PRO A 149 -15.13 -2.84 25.75
CA PRO A 149 -16.31 -3.42 25.11
C PRO A 149 -15.94 -4.14 23.81
N ASP A 150 -16.48 -5.34 23.62
CA ASP A 150 -16.19 -6.24 22.49
C ASP A 150 -16.21 -5.56 21.12
N LYS A 151 -17.21 -4.69 20.88
CA LYS A 151 -17.35 -3.92 19.63
C LYS A 151 -16.11 -3.09 19.29
N VAL A 152 -15.35 -2.67 20.28
CA VAL A 152 -14.13 -1.85 20.14
C VAL A 152 -12.88 -2.65 20.52
N LEU A 153 -12.90 -3.99 20.40
CA LEU A 153 -11.72 -4.85 20.42
C LEU A 153 -10.57 -4.21 19.64
N ARG A 154 -9.38 -4.15 20.22
CA ARG A 154 -8.18 -3.68 19.54
C ARG A 154 -7.49 -4.89 18.91
N GLY A 155 -7.47 -4.92 17.57
CA GLY A 155 -7.03 -6.10 16.83
C GLY A 155 -5.51 -6.33 16.90
N GLY A 156 -4.74 -5.25 16.89
CA GLY A 156 -3.28 -5.24 17.07
C GLY A 156 -2.85 -3.98 17.83
N PHE A 157 -1.92 -4.15 18.77
CA PHE A 157 -1.13 -3.14 19.47
C PHE A 157 -0.01 -3.80 20.29
N ARG A 158 1.08 -3.06 20.58
CA ARG A 158 2.12 -3.43 21.56
C ARG A 158 2.05 -2.57 22.82
N TYR A 159 1.69 -1.30 22.66
CA TYR A 159 1.69 -0.30 23.72
C TYR A 159 0.26 0.08 24.12
N LEU A 160 0.04 0.20 25.43
CA LEU A 160 -1.22 0.63 26.03
C LEU A 160 -0.98 1.87 26.90
N SER A 161 -1.54 3.00 26.51
CA SER A 161 -1.46 4.25 27.28
C SER A 161 -2.70 4.37 28.18
N LEU A 162 -2.46 4.54 29.49
CA LEU A 162 -3.50 4.79 30.49
C LEU A 162 -3.31 6.18 31.10
N PHE A 163 -4.37 6.98 31.12
CA PHE A 163 -4.32 8.38 31.53
C PHE A 163 -5.56 8.85 32.30
N LEU A 164 -5.41 9.88 33.14
CA LEU A 164 -6.46 10.37 34.02
C LEU A 164 -7.05 11.70 33.54
N ILE A 165 -8.36 11.70 33.24
CA ILE A 165 -9.15 12.94 33.07
C ILE A 165 -9.93 13.22 34.36
N THR A 166 -9.79 14.41 34.93
CA THR A 166 -10.51 14.86 36.13
C THR A 166 -10.55 16.39 36.23
N SER A 167 -11.51 16.93 36.98
CA SER A 167 -11.61 18.38 37.28
C SER A 167 -11.10 18.76 38.67
N GLY A 168 -10.57 17.80 39.45
CA GLY A 168 -10.10 18.02 40.82
C GLY A 168 -8.75 17.36 41.11
N ASN A 169 -8.30 17.46 42.36
CA ASN A 169 -7.11 16.77 42.83
C ASN A 169 -7.40 15.29 43.12
N VAL A 170 -7.63 14.51 42.06
CA VAL A 170 -7.90 13.08 42.10
C VAL A 170 -6.66 12.30 41.68
N SER A 171 -6.47 11.14 42.31
CA SER A 171 -5.49 10.13 41.93
C SER A 171 -6.19 8.82 41.57
N VAL A 172 -5.58 8.07 40.66
CA VAL A 172 -5.99 6.70 40.30
C VAL A 172 -4.79 5.78 40.52
N GLN A 173 -4.95 4.76 41.36
CA GLN A 173 -3.99 3.68 41.54
C GLN A 173 -4.42 2.50 40.69
N ILE A 174 -3.62 2.16 39.68
CA ILE A 174 -3.78 0.97 38.84
C ILE A 174 -3.19 -0.21 39.61
N GLU A 175 -4.02 -1.22 39.88
CA GLU A 175 -3.66 -2.41 40.67
C GLU A 175 -3.31 -3.63 39.78
N ASP A 176 -3.95 -3.75 38.61
CA ASP A 176 -3.64 -4.75 37.57
C ASP A 176 -4.02 -4.25 36.17
N VAL A 177 -3.27 -4.72 35.16
CA VAL A 177 -3.58 -4.57 33.74
C VAL A 177 -3.42 -5.93 33.07
N SER A 178 -4.47 -6.39 32.40
CA SER A 178 -4.50 -7.69 31.72
C SER A 178 -5.25 -7.62 30.38
N LEU A 179 -4.98 -8.58 29.50
CA LEU A 179 -5.50 -8.68 28.13
C LEU A 179 -5.90 -10.11 27.84
N GLU A 180 -7.14 -10.32 27.38
CA GLU A 180 -7.60 -11.56 26.77
C GLU A 180 -7.35 -11.49 25.26
N ILE A 181 -6.50 -12.38 24.75
CA ILE A 181 -6.14 -12.46 23.34
C ILE A 181 -7.31 -12.96 22.49
N GLY A 182 -7.64 -12.19 21.45
CA GLY A 182 -8.75 -12.47 20.53
C GLY A 182 -8.35 -13.22 19.26
N PHE A 183 -7.09 -13.17 18.86
CA PHE A 183 -6.59 -13.88 17.67
C PHE A 183 -6.35 -15.37 17.95
N GLN A 184 -6.19 -16.14 16.86
CA GLN A 184 -6.15 -17.60 16.81
C GLN A 184 -7.25 -18.25 17.70
N PRO A 185 -8.54 -17.92 17.45
CA PRO A 185 -9.59 -18.15 18.43
C PRO A 185 -9.86 -19.63 18.72
N THR A 186 -9.79 -20.48 17.70
CA THR A 186 -10.10 -21.92 17.76
C THR A 186 -9.00 -22.79 18.38
N TRP A 187 -7.84 -22.22 18.73
CA TRP A 187 -6.73 -22.94 19.34
C TRP A 187 -6.77 -22.79 20.87
N SER A 188 -6.88 -23.89 21.60
CA SER A 188 -6.74 -23.91 23.06
C SER A 188 -5.30 -23.64 23.51
N ASN A 189 -4.31 -24.16 22.78
CA ASN A 189 -2.90 -23.92 23.03
C ASN A 189 -2.30 -23.03 21.93
N LEU A 190 -2.13 -21.74 22.21
CA LEU A 190 -1.55 -20.78 21.26
C LEU A 190 -0.10 -21.11 20.84
N LYS A 191 0.64 -21.96 21.59
CA LYS A 191 1.98 -22.42 21.22
C LYS A 191 2.00 -23.69 20.35
N ALA A 192 0.86 -24.29 20.00
CA ALA A 192 0.77 -25.58 19.29
C ALA A 192 1.12 -25.50 17.78
N TYR A 193 2.26 -24.89 17.44
CA TYR A 193 2.71 -24.71 16.06
C TYR A 193 2.98 -26.08 15.42
N GLN A 194 2.52 -26.28 14.19
CA GLN A 194 2.65 -27.55 13.48
C GLN A 194 3.85 -27.62 12.52
N GLY A 195 4.67 -26.57 12.48
CA GLY A 195 5.98 -26.55 11.86
C GLY A 195 6.99 -25.68 12.61
N TYR A 196 8.25 -25.74 12.21
CA TYR A 196 9.38 -25.07 12.86
C TYR A 196 10.55 -24.83 11.89
N PHE A 197 11.45 -23.92 12.28
CA PHE A 197 12.76 -23.70 11.65
C PHE A 197 13.82 -23.40 12.72
N HIS A 198 15.05 -23.85 12.50
CA HIS A 198 16.20 -23.51 13.34
C HIS A 198 17.49 -23.53 12.52
N SER A 199 18.42 -22.61 12.82
CA SER A 199 19.72 -22.49 12.17
C SER A 199 20.77 -21.89 13.11
N ASP A 200 22.05 -21.91 12.70
CA ASP A 200 23.12 -21.23 13.46
C ASP A 200 23.15 -19.69 13.28
N ASP A 201 22.13 -19.11 12.62
CA ASP A 201 21.86 -17.67 12.57
C ASP A 201 20.58 -17.33 13.37
N ASP A 202 20.80 -16.82 14.58
CA ASP A 202 19.78 -16.38 15.53
C ASP A 202 18.83 -15.30 14.95
N LEU A 203 19.30 -14.45 14.02
CA LEU A 203 18.47 -13.44 13.40
C LEU A 203 17.50 -14.07 12.38
N LEU A 204 17.95 -15.04 11.58
CA LEU A 204 17.06 -15.78 10.67
C LEU A 204 16.01 -16.58 11.45
N ASN A 205 16.39 -17.19 12.58
CA ASN A 205 15.46 -17.87 13.48
C ASN A 205 14.34 -16.89 13.94
N LYS A 206 14.72 -15.73 14.46
CA LYS A 206 13.78 -14.70 14.94
C LYS A 206 12.88 -14.13 13.84
N ILE A 207 13.41 -13.93 12.64
CA ILE A 207 12.64 -13.47 11.47
C ILE A 207 11.59 -14.52 11.07
N TRP A 208 11.94 -15.80 11.04
CA TRP A 208 11.00 -16.90 10.74
C TRP A 208 9.83 -16.91 11.72
N TYR A 209 10.13 -16.85 13.03
CA TYR A 209 9.08 -16.83 14.06
C TYR A 209 8.28 -15.53 14.09
N SER A 210 8.86 -14.40 13.65
CA SER A 210 8.12 -13.15 13.51
C SER A 210 7.09 -13.21 12.38
N GLY A 211 7.42 -13.85 11.26
CA GLY A 211 6.45 -14.12 10.20
C GLY A 211 5.35 -15.09 10.64
N ALA A 212 5.71 -16.19 11.33
CA ALA A 212 4.74 -17.14 11.87
C ALA A 212 3.78 -16.51 12.90
N TYR A 213 4.28 -15.68 13.83
CA TYR A 213 3.44 -14.99 14.82
C TYR A 213 2.55 -13.91 14.20
N THR A 214 3.03 -13.23 13.14
CA THR A 214 2.20 -12.27 12.37
C THR A 214 0.96 -12.95 11.79
N LEU A 215 1.14 -14.12 11.17
CA LEU A 215 0.04 -14.90 10.63
C LEU A 215 -0.94 -15.32 11.74
N GLN A 216 -0.41 -15.70 12.90
CA GLN A 216 -1.24 -16.02 14.07
C GLN A 216 -2.03 -14.82 14.60
N THR A 217 -1.49 -13.60 14.59
CA THR A 217 -2.25 -12.38 14.96
C THR A 217 -3.34 -12.03 13.95
N ASN A 218 -3.20 -12.54 12.72
CA ASN A 218 -4.10 -12.27 11.60
C ASN A 218 -5.18 -13.35 11.39
N GLU A 219 -5.13 -14.46 12.11
CA GLU A 219 -6.25 -15.40 12.20
C GLU A 219 -7.23 -14.93 13.29
N VAL A 220 -8.40 -14.46 12.88
CA VAL A 220 -9.32 -13.69 13.74
C VAL A 220 -10.72 -14.30 13.81
N PRO A 221 -11.51 -14.04 14.88
CA PRO A 221 -12.90 -14.45 14.93
C PRO A 221 -13.71 -13.73 13.85
N THR A 222 -14.60 -14.47 13.18
CA THR A 222 -15.33 -14.04 11.98
C THR A 222 -16.30 -12.88 12.20
N ASP A 223 -16.66 -12.57 13.45
CA ASP A 223 -17.51 -11.44 13.84
C ASP A 223 -16.70 -10.17 14.24
N THR A 224 -15.36 -10.21 14.19
CA THR A 224 -14.48 -9.09 14.60
C THR A 224 -13.91 -8.25 13.45
N GLY A 225 -14.58 -8.27 12.29
CA GLY A 225 -14.23 -7.46 11.12
C GLY A 225 -14.49 -5.97 11.31
N ARG A 226 -13.76 -5.14 10.58
CA ARG A 226 -13.91 -3.68 10.58
C ARG A 226 -15.28 -3.27 10.03
N GLN A 227 -16.00 -2.40 10.73
CA GLN A 227 -17.26 -1.83 10.21
C GLN A 227 -17.01 -0.92 9.00
N ILE A 228 -17.70 -1.21 7.90
CA ILE A 228 -17.70 -0.44 6.64
C ILE A 228 -19.14 -0.02 6.32
N PRO A 229 -19.42 1.25 5.97
CA PRO A 229 -18.49 2.38 5.87
C PRO A 229 -17.82 2.77 7.19
N ALA A 230 -16.56 3.19 7.11
CA ALA A 230 -15.74 3.60 8.24
C ALA A 230 -16.42 4.68 9.12
N LEU A 231 -16.18 4.62 10.43
CA LEU A 231 -16.78 5.55 11.38
C LEU A 231 -16.25 6.99 11.18
N ALA A 232 -17.00 7.98 11.64
CA ALA A 232 -16.56 9.38 11.62
C ALA A 232 -15.43 9.65 12.64
N VAL A 233 -15.44 8.94 13.78
CA VAL A 233 -14.48 8.97 14.89
C VAL A 233 -14.46 7.58 15.52
N GLY A 234 -13.30 7.12 16.01
CA GLY A 234 -13.18 5.81 16.64
C GLY A 234 -13.20 4.64 15.67
N TRP A 235 -13.23 3.42 16.22
CA TRP A 235 -13.33 2.17 15.47
C TRP A 235 -14.51 1.32 15.90
N ALA A 236 -14.82 0.31 15.09
CA ALA A 236 -15.66 -0.81 15.48
C ALA A 236 -15.21 -2.06 14.72
N ASN A 237 -14.86 -3.10 15.49
CA ASN A 237 -14.44 -4.42 15.02
C ASN A 237 -15.54 -5.42 15.40
N ASN A 238 -16.69 -5.32 14.72
CA ASN A 238 -17.89 -6.10 15.02
C ASN A 238 -18.71 -6.49 13.76
N ALA A 239 -18.05 -6.52 12.60
CA ALA A 239 -18.66 -6.90 11.32
C ALA A 239 -18.31 -8.35 10.95
N THR A 240 -19.21 -9.01 10.23
CA THR A 240 -19.00 -10.38 9.76
C THR A 240 -18.07 -10.41 8.54
N LEU A 241 -17.00 -11.18 8.63
CA LEU A 241 -15.96 -11.35 7.60
C LEU A 241 -16.20 -12.53 6.66
N GLY A 242 -16.88 -13.58 7.12
CA GLY A 242 -17.05 -14.82 6.37
C GLY A 242 -17.62 -15.96 7.22
N PRO A 243 -17.60 -17.21 6.71
CA PRO A 243 -18.10 -18.40 7.41
C PRO A 243 -17.12 -18.92 8.47
N GLY A 244 -17.62 -19.77 9.37
CA GLY A 244 -16.81 -20.46 10.38
C GLY A 244 -16.50 -19.62 11.62
N ASP A 245 -15.62 -20.16 12.49
CA ASP A 245 -15.21 -19.54 13.77
C ASP A 245 -13.89 -18.76 13.67
N THR A 246 -13.15 -18.88 12.57
CA THR A 246 -11.83 -18.27 12.35
C THR A 246 -11.58 -17.98 10.88
N ILE A 247 -10.92 -16.86 10.57
CA ILE A 247 -10.65 -16.40 9.20
C ILE A 247 -9.35 -15.58 9.17
N ILE A 248 -8.56 -15.69 8.09
CA ILE A 248 -7.30 -14.92 7.94
C ILE A 248 -7.56 -13.55 7.30
N VAL A 249 -6.93 -12.50 7.83
CA VAL A 249 -6.98 -11.11 7.32
C VAL A 249 -5.59 -10.57 6.96
N ASP A 250 -5.56 -9.41 6.30
CA ASP A 250 -4.33 -8.68 5.93
C ASP A 250 -3.44 -8.33 7.14
N GLY A 251 -4.04 -7.80 8.21
CA GLY A 251 -3.30 -7.29 9.36
C GLY A 251 -4.10 -7.22 10.65
N ALA A 252 -3.38 -7.21 11.77
CA ALA A 252 -3.99 -7.27 13.10
C ALA A 252 -4.76 -5.98 13.46
N LYS A 253 -4.12 -4.81 13.35
CA LYS A 253 -4.69 -3.50 13.76
C LYS A 253 -5.81 -2.99 12.85
N ARG A 254 -5.48 -2.76 11.58
CA ARG A 254 -6.20 -1.91 10.62
C ARG A 254 -6.65 -2.72 9.40
N ASP A 255 -7.57 -2.18 8.61
CA ASP A 255 -8.35 -2.90 7.56
C ASP A 255 -9.11 -4.12 8.13
N ARG A 256 -8.41 -5.16 8.60
CA ARG A 256 -8.96 -6.42 9.15
C ARG A 256 -9.95 -7.05 8.18
N ALA A 257 -9.53 -7.19 6.93
CA ALA A 257 -10.35 -7.73 5.85
C ALA A 257 -9.63 -8.92 5.17
N VAL A 258 -10.41 -9.77 4.50
CA VAL A 258 -9.84 -10.81 3.65
C VAL A 258 -9.26 -10.14 2.40
N TRP A 259 -7.94 -10.12 2.27
CA TRP A 259 -7.26 -9.62 1.08
C TRP A 259 -6.51 -10.79 0.38
N PRO A 260 -6.98 -11.25 -0.79
CA PRO A 260 -6.35 -12.35 -1.51
C PRO A 260 -4.87 -12.14 -1.89
N GLY A 261 -4.43 -10.90 -2.16
CA GLY A 261 -3.03 -10.61 -2.52
C GLY A 261 -2.03 -11.11 -1.48
N ASP A 262 -2.32 -10.85 -0.21
CA ASP A 262 -1.57 -11.35 0.94
C ASP A 262 -1.43 -12.87 0.95
N MET A 263 -2.46 -13.60 0.52
CA MET A 263 -2.47 -15.07 0.51
C MET A 263 -1.36 -15.66 -0.37
N GLY A 264 -0.87 -14.92 -1.37
CA GLY A 264 0.28 -15.32 -2.19
C GLY A 264 1.55 -15.59 -1.38
N ILE A 265 1.73 -14.88 -0.26
CA ILE A 265 2.86 -15.05 0.67
C ILE A 265 2.41 -15.73 1.98
N ALA A 266 1.24 -15.35 2.48
CA ALA A 266 0.71 -15.80 3.77
C ALA A 266 0.34 -17.28 3.81
N VAL A 267 -0.24 -17.85 2.74
CA VAL A 267 -0.69 -19.26 2.75
C VAL A 267 0.47 -20.26 2.76
N PRO A 268 1.52 -20.13 1.92
CA PRO A 268 2.73 -20.94 2.02
C PRO A 268 3.42 -20.81 3.39
N SER A 269 3.47 -19.59 3.93
CA SER A 269 4.12 -19.30 5.22
C SER A 269 3.34 -19.87 6.40
N ALA A 270 2.00 -19.83 6.38
CA ALA A 270 1.12 -20.42 7.39
C ALA A 270 1.20 -21.95 7.35
N PHE A 271 1.25 -22.56 6.16
CA PHE A 271 1.40 -24.01 6.02
C PHE A 271 2.67 -24.55 6.69
N VAL A 272 3.82 -23.91 6.48
CA VAL A 272 5.09 -24.40 7.06
C VAL A 272 5.28 -24.06 8.55
N SER A 273 4.38 -23.31 9.18
CA SER A 273 4.54 -22.82 10.55
C SER A 273 3.35 -23.16 11.48
N LEU A 274 2.17 -22.62 11.19
CA LEU A 274 0.94 -22.91 11.93
C LEU A 274 0.37 -24.28 11.51
N GLY A 275 0.51 -24.64 10.23
CA GLY A 275 0.08 -25.92 9.62
C GLY A 275 -1.41 -26.23 9.71
N TYR A 276 -2.23 -25.24 10.09
CA TYR A 276 -3.67 -25.33 10.25
C TYR A 276 -4.32 -24.29 9.33
N LEU A 277 -4.99 -24.74 8.26
CA LEU A 277 -5.43 -23.86 7.16
C LEU A 277 -6.93 -23.58 7.14
N GLU A 278 -7.64 -23.75 8.27
CA GLU A 278 -9.09 -23.48 8.36
C GLU A 278 -9.41 -22.00 8.17
N SER A 279 -8.59 -21.11 8.74
CA SER A 279 -8.72 -19.66 8.55
C SER A 279 -8.50 -19.24 7.09
N VAL A 280 -7.66 -19.97 6.36
CA VAL A 280 -7.47 -19.82 4.90
C VAL A 280 -8.66 -20.38 4.13
N LYS A 281 -9.20 -21.54 4.52
CA LYS A 281 -10.40 -22.15 3.93
C LYS A 281 -11.59 -21.18 3.98
N ASN A 282 -11.87 -20.61 5.15
CA ASN A 282 -12.98 -19.68 5.34
C ASN A 282 -12.77 -18.36 4.59
N ALA A 283 -11.53 -17.89 4.50
CA ALA A 283 -11.18 -16.70 3.72
C ALA A 283 -11.32 -16.93 2.21
N LEU A 284 -10.94 -18.10 1.70
CA LEU A 284 -11.20 -18.46 0.30
C LEU A 284 -12.70 -18.68 0.04
N GLN A 285 -13.40 -19.36 0.95
CA GLN A 285 -14.84 -19.63 0.79
C GLN A 285 -15.65 -18.35 0.67
N VAL A 286 -15.38 -17.31 1.48
CA VAL A 286 -16.13 -16.06 1.36
C VAL A 286 -15.89 -15.35 0.02
N MET A 287 -14.71 -15.51 -0.61
CA MET A 287 -14.48 -14.99 -1.97
C MET A 287 -15.32 -15.74 -3.02
N TYR A 288 -15.54 -17.05 -2.86
CA TYR A 288 -16.49 -17.80 -3.71
C TYR A 288 -17.94 -17.41 -3.42
N ASP A 289 -18.30 -17.22 -2.14
CA ASP A 289 -19.66 -16.85 -1.72
C ASP A 289 -20.06 -15.44 -2.23
N THR A 290 -19.11 -14.52 -2.39
CA THR A 290 -19.34 -13.18 -2.96
C THR A 290 -19.05 -13.04 -4.46
N GLN A 291 -18.58 -14.10 -5.12
CA GLN A 291 -18.22 -14.09 -6.55
C GLN A 291 -19.39 -13.63 -7.44
N ASP A 292 -19.09 -12.78 -8.43
CA ASP A 292 -20.07 -12.37 -9.43
C ASP A 292 -20.48 -13.57 -10.29
N ASN A 293 -21.70 -14.05 -10.07
CA ASN A 293 -22.27 -15.22 -10.73
C ASN A 293 -22.53 -15.02 -12.24
N SER A 294 -22.45 -13.79 -12.76
CA SER A 294 -22.68 -13.43 -14.16
C SER A 294 -21.40 -13.21 -14.96
N THR A 295 -20.33 -12.70 -14.33
CA THR A 295 -19.02 -12.47 -14.98
C THR A 295 -17.98 -13.52 -14.61
N GLY A 296 -18.08 -14.12 -13.42
CA GLY A 296 -17.04 -14.96 -12.82
C GLY A 296 -16.00 -14.20 -12.01
N ALA A 297 -16.09 -12.87 -11.91
CA ALA A 297 -15.14 -12.05 -11.16
C ALA A 297 -15.20 -12.34 -9.64
N PHE A 298 -14.04 -12.51 -9.02
CA PHE A 298 -13.89 -12.38 -7.57
C PHE A 298 -13.79 -10.91 -7.18
N ASP A 299 -14.03 -10.65 -5.89
CA ASP A 299 -13.75 -9.37 -5.26
C ASP A 299 -12.24 -9.14 -5.12
N GLU A 300 -11.82 -7.87 -5.04
CA GLU A 300 -10.46 -7.47 -4.68
C GLU A 300 -10.19 -7.72 -3.18
N SER A 301 -11.22 -7.55 -2.35
CA SER A 301 -11.19 -7.80 -0.91
C SER A 301 -12.52 -8.40 -0.47
N GLY A 302 -12.53 -9.35 0.46
CA GLY A 302 -13.75 -9.91 1.04
C GLY A 302 -14.61 -8.89 1.81
N PRO A 303 -15.80 -9.31 2.26
CA PRO A 303 -16.69 -8.45 3.03
C PRO A 303 -16.12 -8.15 4.44
N PRO A 304 -16.54 -7.03 5.06
CA PRO A 304 -17.48 -6.03 4.56
C PRO A 304 -16.84 -4.97 3.64
N LEU A 305 -15.55 -5.09 3.31
CA LEU A 305 -14.82 -4.12 2.50
C LEU A 305 -15.19 -4.22 1.02
N SER A 306 -15.27 -5.44 0.47
CA SER A 306 -15.90 -5.76 -0.84
C SER A 306 -15.51 -4.86 -2.02
N GLN A 307 -14.24 -4.46 -2.10
CA GLN A 307 -13.66 -3.81 -3.29
C GLN A 307 -13.68 -4.77 -4.49
N LYS A 308 -13.64 -4.23 -5.71
CA LYS A 308 -13.92 -4.93 -6.98
C LYS A 308 -12.91 -4.52 -8.06
N ASP A 309 -13.03 -5.12 -9.25
CA ASP A 309 -12.35 -4.70 -10.48
C ASP A 309 -10.81 -4.80 -10.48
N SER A 310 -10.25 -5.75 -9.70
CA SER A 310 -8.81 -5.98 -9.56
C SER A 310 -8.38 -7.36 -10.08
N ASP A 311 -7.87 -7.40 -11.32
CA ASP A 311 -7.45 -8.64 -11.98
C ASP A 311 -6.30 -9.35 -11.24
N THR A 312 -5.43 -8.60 -10.57
CA THR A 312 -4.32 -9.14 -9.76
C THR A 312 -4.85 -9.88 -8.52
N TYR A 313 -5.76 -9.28 -7.76
CA TYR A 313 -6.34 -9.92 -6.56
C TYR A 313 -7.29 -11.07 -6.94
N HIS A 314 -7.99 -10.96 -8.07
CA HIS A 314 -8.73 -12.07 -8.67
C HIS A 314 -7.82 -13.28 -8.91
N MET A 315 -6.65 -13.10 -9.54
CA MET A 315 -5.67 -14.17 -9.72
C MET A 315 -5.09 -14.69 -8.39
N TRP A 316 -4.90 -13.84 -7.38
CA TRP A 316 -4.42 -14.29 -6.08
C TRP A 316 -5.42 -15.17 -5.31
N THR A 317 -6.73 -14.96 -5.43
CA THR A 317 -7.76 -15.92 -4.92
C THR A 317 -7.58 -17.30 -5.55
N MET A 318 -7.18 -17.33 -6.83
CA MET A 318 -6.98 -18.56 -7.60
C MET A 318 -5.67 -19.27 -7.23
N VAL A 319 -4.60 -18.52 -6.94
CA VAL A 319 -3.32 -19.05 -6.42
C VAL A 319 -3.42 -19.44 -4.95
N GLY A 320 -4.26 -18.77 -4.15
CA GLY A 320 -4.64 -19.19 -2.81
C GLY A 320 -5.37 -20.54 -2.82
N THR A 321 -6.34 -20.72 -3.72
CA THR A 321 -6.98 -22.02 -3.99
C THR A 321 -5.95 -23.07 -4.44
N TYR A 322 -5.05 -22.69 -5.35
CA TYR A 322 -3.72 -23.28 -5.59
C TYR A 322 -3.11 -23.97 -4.35
N ASN A 323 -2.57 -23.12 -3.48
CA ASN A 323 -1.75 -23.53 -2.36
C ASN A 323 -2.57 -24.29 -1.30
N TYR A 324 -3.81 -23.87 -1.05
CA TYR A 324 -4.73 -24.58 -0.16
C TYR A 324 -4.93 -26.04 -0.59
N MET A 325 -5.21 -26.29 -1.88
CA MET A 325 -5.40 -27.65 -2.40
C MET A 325 -4.10 -28.48 -2.39
N LEU A 326 -2.95 -27.85 -2.66
CA LEU A 326 -1.63 -28.48 -2.56
C LEU A 326 -1.34 -28.97 -1.12
N TYR A 327 -1.77 -28.22 -0.12
CA TYR A 327 -1.44 -28.48 1.29
C TYR A 327 -2.48 -29.34 2.03
N THR A 328 -3.76 -29.33 1.61
CA THR A 328 -4.85 -30.03 2.31
C THR A 328 -5.44 -31.21 1.54
N ASN A 329 -5.45 -31.19 0.20
CA ASN A 329 -6.25 -32.10 -0.63
C ASN A 329 -7.73 -32.17 -0.19
N ASP A 330 -8.35 -31.04 0.17
CA ASP A 330 -9.77 -30.95 0.52
C ASP A 330 -10.65 -31.08 -0.75
N SER A 331 -10.97 -32.33 -1.12
CA SER A 331 -11.81 -32.66 -2.28
C SER A 331 -13.16 -31.98 -2.23
N ASP A 332 -13.75 -31.89 -1.04
CA ASP A 332 -15.11 -31.43 -0.84
C ASP A 332 -15.20 -29.90 -1.08
N PHE A 333 -14.19 -29.15 -0.60
CA PHE A 333 -14.02 -27.73 -0.93
C PHE A 333 -13.78 -27.51 -2.43
N LEU A 334 -12.99 -28.36 -3.10
CA LEU A 334 -12.77 -28.24 -4.53
C LEU A 334 -14.05 -28.54 -5.32
N GLU A 335 -14.74 -29.65 -5.05
CA GLU A 335 -15.99 -30.03 -5.72
C GLU A 335 -17.09 -28.98 -5.54
N GLN A 336 -17.24 -28.42 -4.32
CA GLN A 336 -18.18 -27.35 -4.04
C GLN A 336 -17.93 -26.10 -4.89
N ASN A 337 -16.66 -25.69 -5.02
CA ASN A 337 -16.29 -24.40 -5.62
C ASN A 337 -15.81 -24.51 -7.08
N TRP A 338 -15.76 -25.71 -7.67
CA TRP A 338 -15.19 -25.94 -9.01
C TRP A 338 -15.87 -25.14 -10.12
N GLU A 339 -17.20 -25.03 -10.12
CA GLU A 339 -17.93 -24.20 -11.10
C GLU A 339 -17.54 -22.72 -10.98
N GLY A 340 -17.36 -22.23 -9.74
CA GLY A 340 -16.86 -20.89 -9.45
C GLY A 340 -15.42 -20.70 -9.95
N TYR A 341 -14.54 -21.68 -9.74
CA TYR A 341 -13.18 -21.65 -10.26
C TYR A 341 -13.15 -21.66 -11.80
N GLN A 342 -14.01 -22.44 -12.46
CA GLN A 342 -14.13 -22.44 -13.93
C GLN A 342 -14.68 -21.10 -14.46
N LYS A 343 -15.60 -20.44 -13.75
CA LYS A 343 -16.06 -19.07 -14.08
C LYS A 343 -14.96 -18.04 -13.91
N ALA A 344 -14.22 -18.09 -12.80
CA ALA A 344 -13.06 -17.22 -12.57
C ALA A 344 -11.97 -17.43 -13.62
N MET A 345 -11.75 -18.70 -14.03
CA MET A 345 -10.85 -19.03 -15.12
C MET A 345 -11.34 -18.49 -16.44
N THR A 346 -12.65 -18.46 -16.69
CA THR A 346 -13.21 -17.88 -17.92
C THR A 346 -13.09 -16.36 -17.92
N TYR A 347 -13.48 -15.69 -16.82
CA TYR A 347 -13.32 -14.25 -16.61
C TYR A 347 -11.88 -13.79 -16.89
N ILE A 348 -10.91 -14.44 -16.24
CA ILE A 348 -9.51 -14.10 -16.46
C ILE A 348 -9.00 -14.66 -17.79
N TYR A 349 -9.58 -15.69 -18.42
CA TYR A 349 -9.12 -16.15 -19.74
C TYR A 349 -9.56 -15.30 -20.92
N ASP A 350 -10.68 -14.59 -20.79
CA ASP A 350 -11.00 -13.50 -21.70
C ASP A 350 -9.98 -12.33 -21.55
N LYS A 351 -9.00 -12.47 -20.63
CA LYS A 351 -7.79 -11.64 -20.41
C LYS A 351 -6.43 -12.42 -20.35
N THR A 352 -6.42 -13.77 -20.35
CA THR A 352 -5.35 -14.75 -19.92
C THR A 352 -4.88 -14.67 -18.44
N GLY A 353 -4.42 -15.74 -17.73
CA GLY A 353 -4.06 -17.15 -18.05
C GLY A 353 -4.13 -18.14 -16.85
N SER A 354 -3.55 -19.37 -16.87
CA SER A 354 -3.85 -20.43 -15.84
C SER A 354 -2.88 -21.63 -15.63
N LYS A 355 -3.10 -22.44 -14.56
CA LYS A 355 -2.49 -23.79 -14.36
C LYS A 355 -3.36 -24.93 -13.71
N LEU A 356 -4.61 -24.72 -13.25
CA LEU A 356 -5.25 -25.63 -12.26
C LEU A 356 -6.07 -26.84 -12.76
N ALA A 357 -6.36 -26.98 -14.07
CA ALA A 357 -7.27 -28.03 -14.56
C ALA A 357 -6.76 -29.48 -14.40
N THR A 358 -5.46 -29.69 -14.18
CA THR A 358 -4.87 -31.03 -14.03
C THR A 358 -5.38 -31.83 -12.83
N TRP A 359 -5.90 -31.16 -11.80
CA TRP A 359 -6.25 -31.80 -10.53
C TRP A 359 -7.72 -32.23 -10.41
N ALA A 360 -8.63 -31.63 -11.17
CA ALA A 360 -10.07 -31.92 -11.15
C ALA A 360 -10.50 -33.02 -12.14
N GLU A 361 -9.69 -34.10 -12.26
CA GLU A 361 -9.89 -35.24 -13.17
C GLU A 361 -10.36 -34.87 -14.60
N ASP A 362 -9.63 -33.96 -15.27
CA ASP A 362 -10.02 -33.33 -16.54
C ASP A 362 -10.47 -34.29 -17.66
N SER A 363 -11.78 -34.47 -17.77
CA SER A 363 -12.46 -35.21 -18.84
C SER A 363 -12.73 -34.38 -20.10
N THR A 364 -12.26 -33.12 -20.13
CA THR A 364 -12.63 -32.10 -21.12
C THR A 364 -11.48 -31.55 -21.97
N GLY A 365 -10.23 -31.74 -21.55
CA GLY A 365 -9.03 -31.20 -22.22
C GLY A 365 -8.74 -29.74 -21.90
N LEU A 366 -9.33 -29.20 -20.82
CA LEU A 366 -9.04 -27.86 -20.32
C LEU A 366 -7.55 -27.71 -19.99
N SER A 367 -6.93 -28.69 -19.32
CA SER A 367 -5.51 -28.68 -18.93
C SER A 367 -4.56 -28.41 -20.12
N ALA A 368 -4.78 -29.08 -21.25
CA ALA A 368 -3.95 -28.90 -22.44
C ALA A 368 -4.17 -27.51 -23.07
N THR A 369 -5.44 -27.08 -23.18
CA THR A 369 -5.83 -25.75 -23.66
C THR A 369 -5.22 -24.63 -22.82
N TRP A 370 -5.17 -24.84 -21.51
CA TRP A 370 -4.69 -23.90 -20.51
C TRP A 370 -3.17 -23.79 -20.51
N THR A 371 -2.46 -24.92 -20.65
CA THR A 371 -1.00 -24.95 -20.78
C THR A 371 -0.53 -24.26 -22.07
N ASP A 372 -1.20 -24.53 -23.21
CA ASP A 372 -0.91 -23.90 -24.50
C ASP A 372 -1.05 -22.36 -24.47
N ARG A 373 -2.07 -21.84 -23.78
CA ARG A 373 -2.27 -20.39 -23.63
C ARG A 373 -1.23 -19.75 -22.69
N ALA A 374 -0.85 -20.44 -21.60
CA ALA A 374 0.17 -19.95 -20.69
C ALA A 374 1.55 -19.82 -21.37
N GLU A 375 1.91 -20.77 -22.23
CA GLU A 375 3.15 -20.71 -23.02
C GLU A 375 3.13 -19.54 -24.02
N LYS A 376 2.00 -19.28 -24.68
CA LYS A 376 1.85 -18.12 -25.60
C LYS A 376 1.96 -16.78 -24.86
N LEU A 377 1.42 -16.68 -23.64
CA LEU A 377 1.59 -15.50 -22.80
C LEU A 377 3.06 -15.31 -22.39
N ARG A 378 3.75 -16.39 -22.00
CA ARG A 378 5.19 -16.37 -21.67
C ARG A 378 6.04 -15.87 -22.85
N GLN A 379 5.73 -16.33 -24.06
CA GLN A 379 6.38 -15.88 -25.30
C GLN A 379 6.14 -14.38 -25.55
N ALA A 380 4.89 -13.91 -25.45
CA ALA A 380 4.55 -12.49 -25.63
C ALA A 380 5.25 -11.58 -24.60
N ILE A 381 5.30 -11.96 -23.32
CA ILE A 381 6.02 -11.19 -22.29
C ILE A 381 7.51 -11.06 -22.65
N ASN A 382 8.14 -12.13 -23.12
CA ASN A 382 9.55 -12.16 -23.55
C ASN A 382 9.81 -11.41 -24.88
N GLU A 383 8.79 -11.16 -25.69
CA GLU A 383 8.87 -10.42 -26.97
C GLU A 383 8.64 -8.91 -26.79
N TYR A 384 7.65 -8.49 -25.99
CA TYR A 384 7.21 -7.08 -25.92
C TYR A 384 7.65 -6.33 -24.66
N CYS A 385 7.91 -7.01 -23.54
CA CYS A 385 8.26 -6.36 -22.27
C CYS A 385 9.76 -6.43 -21.94
N TRP A 386 10.53 -7.33 -22.57
CA TRP A 386 11.97 -7.47 -22.28
C TRP A 386 12.79 -6.30 -22.84
N ASP A 387 13.77 -5.83 -22.07
CA ASP A 387 14.73 -4.81 -22.47
C ASP A 387 16.15 -5.38 -22.48
N GLU A 388 16.67 -5.69 -23.68
CA GLU A 388 18.03 -6.18 -23.90
C GLU A 388 19.13 -5.15 -23.54
N GLY A 389 18.79 -3.85 -23.47
CA GLY A 389 19.72 -2.79 -23.11
C GLY A 389 19.89 -2.66 -21.58
N TYR A 390 18.84 -2.97 -20.82
CA TYR A 390 18.87 -2.97 -19.36
C TYR A 390 19.22 -4.35 -18.78
N GLY A 391 18.63 -5.43 -19.29
CA GLY A 391 18.74 -6.79 -18.75
C GLY A 391 17.59 -7.18 -17.81
N ALA A 392 16.40 -6.59 -17.98
CA ALA A 392 15.21 -6.90 -17.19
C ALA A 392 13.91 -6.62 -17.98
N PHE A 393 12.76 -6.96 -17.41
CA PHE A 393 11.46 -6.54 -17.93
C PHE A 393 11.14 -5.08 -17.59
N LYS A 394 10.61 -4.37 -18.58
CA LYS A 394 9.83 -3.15 -18.40
C LYS A 394 8.50 -3.46 -17.72
N ASP A 395 7.93 -2.47 -17.05
CA ASP A 395 6.59 -2.47 -16.45
C ASP A 395 5.49 -2.96 -17.41
N ASN A 396 5.55 -2.57 -18.68
CA ASN A 396 4.59 -3.02 -19.69
C ASN A 396 5.15 -2.93 -21.13
N ALA A 397 4.35 -3.39 -22.09
CA ALA A 397 4.67 -3.47 -23.51
C ALA A 397 4.74 -2.12 -24.28
N THR A 398 4.64 -0.98 -23.60
CA THR A 398 4.78 0.36 -24.21
C THR A 398 6.19 0.94 -24.02
N GLU A 399 6.40 2.18 -24.46
CA GLU A 399 7.62 2.94 -24.20
C GLU A 399 7.62 3.45 -22.76
N THR A 400 8.38 2.79 -21.90
CA THR A 400 8.57 3.14 -20.49
C THR A 400 10.01 2.85 -20.06
N THR A 401 10.54 3.65 -19.14
CA THR A 401 11.86 3.48 -18.53
C THR A 401 11.76 2.90 -17.10
N LEU A 402 10.61 2.32 -16.76
CA LEU A 402 10.37 1.66 -15.48
C LEU A 402 10.57 0.15 -15.64
N HIS A 403 11.52 -0.40 -14.88
CA HIS A 403 11.77 -1.83 -14.74
C HIS A 403 11.43 -2.19 -13.28
N PRO A 404 10.18 -2.60 -12.98
CA PRO A 404 9.68 -2.64 -11.60
C PRO A 404 10.19 -3.87 -10.84
N GLN A 405 10.20 -3.78 -9.51
CA GLN A 405 10.66 -4.85 -8.62
C GLN A 405 9.71 -6.06 -8.70
N ASP A 406 8.39 -5.81 -8.74
CA ASP A 406 7.35 -6.85 -8.70
C ASP A 406 7.36 -7.80 -9.90
N ALA A 407 7.20 -7.28 -11.13
CA ALA A 407 7.12 -8.09 -12.34
C ALA A 407 8.41 -8.89 -12.58
N ASN A 408 9.56 -8.30 -12.27
CA ASN A 408 10.86 -8.96 -12.39
C ASN A 408 11.07 -10.05 -11.34
N SER A 409 10.70 -9.80 -10.09
CA SER A 409 10.75 -10.81 -9.02
C SER A 409 9.82 -11.99 -9.29
N MET A 410 8.59 -11.71 -9.76
CA MET A 410 7.62 -12.74 -10.14
C MET A 410 8.02 -13.49 -11.42
N ALA A 411 8.72 -12.84 -12.36
CA ALA A 411 9.25 -13.48 -13.57
C ALA A 411 10.32 -14.54 -13.25
N LEU A 412 11.19 -14.28 -12.25
CA LEU A 412 12.10 -15.29 -11.71
C LEU A 412 11.33 -16.45 -11.08
N LEU A 413 10.44 -16.14 -10.13
CA LEU A 413 9.72 -17.14 -9.32
C LEU A 413 8.81 -18.06 -10.14
N PHE A 414 8.20 -17.55 -11.22
CA PHE A 414 7.29 -18.32 -12.07
C PHE A 414 7.95 -18.93 -13.32
N GLY A 415 9.27 -18.76 -13.51
CA GLY A 415 10.00 -19.33 -14.65
C GLY A 415 9.57 -18.75 -16.00
N VAL A 416 9.38 -17.42 -16.05
CA VAL A 416 8.97 -16.73 -17.29
C VAL A 416 10.12 -16.67 -18.31
N VAL A 417 11.35 -16.64 -17.81
CA VAL A 417 12.61 -16.47 -18.56
C VAL A 417 13.46 -17.75 -18.63
N ASP A 418 14.44 -17.74 -19.53
CA ASP A 418 15.57 -18.69 -19.55
C ASP A 418 16.64 -18.38 -18.48
N GLU A 419 17.66 -19.25 -18.35
CA GLU A 419 18.70 -19.16 -17.33
C GLU A 419 19.57 -17.88 -17.44
N ASP A 420 19.87 -17.43 -18.66
CA ASP A 420 20.70 -16.23 -18.90
C ASP A 420 19.93 -14.94 -18.53
N ARG A 421 18.69 -14.81 -19.00
CA ARG A 421 17.79 -13.69 -18.65
C ARG A 421 17.45 -13.70 -17.15
N ALA A 422 17.28 -14.88 -16.55
CA ALA A 422 17.07 -15.03 -15.10
C ALA A 422 18.27 -14.57 -14.27
N ALA A 423 19.50 -14.91 -14.68
CA ALA A 423 20.71 -14.43 -14.03
C ALA A 423 20.82 -12.89 -14.10
N SER A 424 20.47 -12.30 -15.24
CA SER A 424 20.51 -10.85 -15.47
C SER A 424 19.46 -10.10 -14.62
N ILE A 425 18.19 -10.52 -14.61
CA ILE A 425 17.17 -9.96 -13.71
C ILE A 425 17.61 -10.08 -12.25
N SER A 426 18.11 -11.25 -11.86
CA SER A 426 18.55 -11.50 -10.48
C SER A 426 19.75 -10.65 -10.06
N GLU A 427 20.52 -10.10 -11.00
CA GLU A 427 21.55 -9.11 -10.73
C GLU A 427 20.93 -7.70 -10.65
N ARG A 428 20.06 -7.34 -11.60
CA ARG A 428 19.38 -6.03 -11.67
C ARG A 428 18.50 -5.69 -10.47
N LEU A 429 17.85 -6.68 -9.85
CA LEU A 429 17.08 -6.43 -8.63
C LEU A 429 17.96 -5.89 -7.49
N THR A 430 19.26 -6.21 -7.48
CA THR A 430 20.21 -5.71 -6.47
C THR A 430 20.62 -4.24 -6.68
N ASP A 431 20.39 -3.65 -7.86
CA ASP A 431 20.60 -2.21 -8.12
C ASP A 431 19.63 -1.34 -7.26
N ASN A 432 18.52 -1.91 -6.78
CA ASN A 432 17.52 -1.25 -5.95
C ASN A 432 17.82 -1.28 -4.43
N TRP A 433 18.94 -1.87 -4.00
CA TRP A 433 19.18 -2.20 -2.58
C TRP A 433 19.79 -1.07 -1.75
N THR A 434 19.06 -0.65 -0.72
CA THR A 434 19.54 0.24 0.35
C THR A 434 20.13 -0.56 1.52
N PRO A 435 20.78 0.09 2.51
CA PRO A 435 21.20 -0.57 3.74
C PRO A 435 20.07 -1.23 4.55
N ILE A 436 18.80 -0.87 4.29
CA ILE A 436 17.63 -1.33 5.05
C ILE A 436 16.59 -2.08 4.20
N GLY A 437 16.90 -2.43 2.94
CA GLY A 437 15.98 -3.17 2.05
C GLY A 437 15.94 -2.64 0.61
N ALA A 438 15.21 -3.34 -0.26
CA ALA A 438 15.02 -2.97 -1.66
C ALA A 438 13.90 -1.93 -1.82
N VAL A 439 14.18 -0.84 -2.52
CA VAL A 439 13.17 0.19 -2.87
C VAL A 439 12.48 -0.20 -4.17
N ALA A 440 11.15 -0.18 -4.19
CA ALA A 440 10.35 -0.51 -5.36
C ALA A 440 10.38 0.65 -6.39
N PRO A 441 10.92 0.48 -7.62
CA PRO A 441 10.91 1.55 -8.64
C PRO A 441 9.49 2.01 -9.03
N GLU A 442 8.52 1.11 -8.97
CA GLU A 442 7.08 1.35 -9.21
C GLU A 442 6.41 2.19 -8.10
N LEU A 443 6.97 2.18 -6.90
CA LEU A 443 6.53 2.95 -5.74
C LEU A 443 7.75 3.62 -5.06
N PRO A 444 8.33 4.66 -5.66
CA PRO A 444 9.57 5.28 -5.20
C PRO A 444 9.56 5.67 -3.72
N GLU A 445 10.74 5.73 -3.10
CA GLU A 445 10.98 5.88 -1.65
C GLU A 445 10.49 4.73 -0.76
N ASN A 446 9.60 3.85 -1.24
CA ASN A 446 8.98 2.81 -0.41
C ASN A 446 9.75 1.48 -0.51
N ILE A 447 9.95 0.85 0.63
CA ILE A 447 10.44 -0.53 0.76
C ILE A 447 9.23 -1.38 1.12
N SER A 448 8.90 -2.33 0.25
CA SER A 448 7.76 -3.25 0.42
C SER A 448 8.26 -4.66 0.69
N PRO A 449 8.13 -5.18 1.92
CA PRO A 449 8.42 -6.58 2.23
C PRO A 449 7.47 -7.56 1.53
N PHE A 450 6.31 -7.13 1.02
CA PHE A 450 5.48 -7.94 0.12
C PHE A 450 6.22 -8.25 -1.19
N ILE A 451 6.66 -7.21 -1.90
CA ILE A 451 7.39 -7.39 -3.16
C ILE A 451 8.75 -8.05 -2.92
N SER A 452 9.43 -7.64 -1.84
CA SER A 452 10.69 -8.28 -1.42
C SER A 452 10.49 -9.77 -1.07
N SER A 453 9.29 -10.21 -0.65
CA SER A 453 8.99 -11.63 -0.42
C SER A 453 8.95 -12.44 -1.72
N PHE A 454 8.60 -11.83 -2.85
CA PHE A 454 8.78 -12.45 -4.17
C PHE A 454 10.24 -12.39 -4.62
N GLU A 455 10.96 -11.29 -4.35
CA GLU A 455 12.38 -11.13 -4.74
C GLU A 455 13.27 -12.20 -4.12
N ILE A 456 13.16 -12.44 -2.80
CA ILE A 456 13.95 -13.48 -2.11
C ILE A 456 13.64 -14.88 -2.68
N GLN A 457 12.38 -15.17 -3.01
CA GLN A 457 11.97 -16.44 -3.60
C GLN A 457 12.40 -16.57 -5.07
N GLY A 458 12.46 -15.46 -5.81
CA GLY A 458 13.02 -15.37 -7.16
C GLY A 458 14.52 -15.72 -7.15
N HIS A 459 15.30 -15.05 -6.30
CA HIS A 459 16.72 -15.35 -6.10
C HIS A 459 16.96 -16.83 -5.70
N LEU A 460 16.17 -17.37 -4.77
CA LEU A 460 16.28 -18.76 -4.32
C LEU A 460 15.90 -19.78 -5.41
N THR A 461 14.92 -19.44 -6.25
CA THR A 461 14.52 -20.23 -7.42
C THR A 461 15.64 -20.34 -8.46
N VAL A 462 16.42 -19.27 -8.65
CA VAL A 462 17.47 -19.19 -9.68
C VAL A 462 18.90 -19.40 -9.15
N GLY A 463 19.03 -20.07 -8.00
CA GLY A 463 20.33 -20.48 -7.45
C GLY A 463 21.19 -19.34 -6.91
N GLN A 464 20.58 -18.22 -6.49
CA GLN A 464 21.26 -17.05 -5.91
C GLN A 464 20.93 -16.86 -4.41
N PRO A 465 21.04 -17.90 -3.55
CA PRO A 465 20.57 -17.84 -2.16
C PRO A 465 21.34 -16.85 -1.29
N ALA A 466 22.57 -16.47 -1.66
CA ALA A 466 23.33 -15.42 -1.00
C ALA A 466 22.60 -14.07 -1.09
N ARG A 467 22.05 -13.72 -2.27
CA ARG A 467 21.26 -12.50 -2.46
C ARG A 467 19.99 -12.54 -1.58
N ALA A 468 19.32 -13.69 -1.54
CA ALA A 468 18.12 -13.86 -0.72
C ALA A 468 18.39 -13.69 0.79
N LEU A 469 19.40 -14.37 1.36
CA LEU A 469 19.72 -14.22 2.79
C LEU A 469 20.22 -12.80 3.12
N GLU A 470 20.93 -12.13 2.22
CA GLU A 470 21.33 -10.75 2.41
C GLU A 470 20.11 -9.81 2.46
N LEU A 471 19.17 -9.92 1.53
CA LEU A 471 17.95 -9.10 1.54
C LEU A 471 17.04 -9.41 2.75
N ILE A 472 16.98 -10.67 3.22
CA ILE A 472 16.29 -11.04 4.47
C ILE A 472 16.91 -10.30 5.66
N ARG A 473 18.25 -10.37 5.80
CA ARG A 473 18.99 -9.72 6.90
C ARG A 473 18.96 -8.19 6.81
N ARG A 474 18.90 -7.61 5.60
CA ARG A 474 18.74 -6.15 5.37
C ARG A 474 17.35 -5.64 5.76
N SER A 475 16.28 -6.20 5.17
CA SER A 475 14.91 -5.67 5.33
C SER A 475 14.25 -6.10 6.64
N TRP A 476 14.03 -7.40 6.82
CA TRP A 476 13.39 -7.94 8.02
C TRP A 476 14.32 -7.85 9.22
N GLY A 477 15.63 -8.02 9.03
CA GLY A 477 16.62 -7.82 10.09
C GLY A 477 16.72 -6.37 10.58
N TRP A 478 16.56 -5.37 9.69
CA TRP A 478 16.45 -3.97 10.14
C TRP A 478 15.15 -3.73 10.93
N TYR A 479 14.00 -4.15 10.40
CA TYR A 479 12.73 -3.94 11.10
C TYR A 479 12.68 -4.64 12.46
N TYR A 480 13.14 -5.90 12.54
CA TYR A 480 13.18 -6.67 13.79
C TYR A 480 14.03 -5.99 14.87
N ASN A 481 15.12 -5.31 14.51
CA ASN A 481 16.01 -4.60 15.43
C ASN A 481 15.65 -3.11 15.63
N ASN A 482 14.67 -2.57 14.89
CA ASN A 482 14.27 -1.17 15.01
C ASN A 482 13.60 -0.92 16.38
N PRO A 483 14.08 0.03 17.21
CA PRO A 483 13.59 0.22 18.58
C PRO A 483 12.12 0.65 18.70
N ASN A 484 11.51 1.12 17.60
CA ASN A 484 10.11 1.54 17.57
C ASN A 484 9.16 0.48 16.99
N GLY A 485 9.71 -0.63 16.45
CA GLY A 485 8.96 -1.78 15.95
C GLY A 485 8.48 -2.73 17.04
N THR A 486 7.76 -3.78 16.64
CA THR A 486 7.11 -4.74 17.55
C THR A 486 8.06 -5.78 18.15
N HIS A 487 9.23 -6.02 17.56
CA HIS A 487 10.21 -7.07 17.93
C HIS A 487 9.65 -8.51 17.91
N SER A 488 8.49 -8.72 17.28
CA SER A 488 7.78 -10.01 17.28
C SER A 488 6.99 -10.33 16.02
N THR A 489 6.74 -9.35 15.15
CA THR A 489 5.92 -9.48 13.94
C THR A 489 6.65 -8.86 12.75
N VAL A 490 6.03 -8.86 11.56
CA VAL A 490 6.59 -8.24 10.35
C VAL A 490 5.69 -7.10 9.85
N ILE A 491 6.32 -5.94 9.61
CA ILE A 491 5.65 -4.72 9.15
C ILE A 491 5.18 -4.84 7.70
N GLU A 492 4.07 -4.20 7.39
CA GLU A 492 3.52 -3.99 6.07
C GLU A 492 4.52 -3.38 5.06
N GLY A 493 5.24 -2.34 5.47
CA GLY A 493 6.17 -1.57 4.63
C GLY A 493 6.68 -0.33 5.34
N TYR A 494 7.70 0.32 4.78
CA TYR A 494 8.32 1.54 5.33
C TYR A 494 9.01 2.34 4.21
N LEU A 495 9.55 3.53 4.54
CA LEU A 495 10.30 4.35 3.60
C LEU A 495 11.81 4.14 3.75
N GLN A 496 12.58 4.37 2.68
CA GLN A 496 14.04 4.22 2.67
C GLN A 496 14.79 5.14 3.66
N ASN A 497 14.12 6.18 4.17
CA ASN A 497 14.62 7.05 5.23
C ASN A 497 14.47 6.45 6.65
N GLY A 498 13.92 5.22 6.77
CA GLY A 498 13.72 4.51 8.02
C GLY A 498 12.44 4.86 8.79
N SER A 499 11.55 5.68 8.21
CA SER A 499 10.24 6.00 8.82
C SER A 499 9.13 5.07 8.35
N PHE A 500 8.15 4.82 9.23
CA PHE A 500 6.93 4.04 8.93
C PHE A 500 5.91 4.84 8.11
N GLY A 501 6.38 5.55 7.07
CA GLY A 501 5.58 6.43 6.20
C GLY A 501 5.06 5.77 4.92
N TYR A 502 4.99 4.43 4.88
CA TYR A 502 4.61 3.65 3.72
C TYR A 502 3.31 4.15 3.08
N ARG A 503 3.31 4.34 1.75
CA ARG A 503 2.19 4.85 0.95
C ARG A 503 1.55 6.16 1.45
N GLY A 504 2.30 7.00 2.18
CA GLY A 504 1.82 8.30 2.67
C GLY A 504 1.28 9.21 1.55
N ASP A 505 1.98 9.26 0.41
CA ASP A 505 1.56 9.96 -0.81
C ASP A 505 0.54 9.16 -1.66
N ARG A 506 0.40 7.85 -1.41
CA ARG A 506 -0.23 6.84 -2.30
C ARG A 506 -1.39 6.09 -1.64
N GLY A 507 -2.23 6.85 -0.94
CA GLY A 507 -3.53 6.39 -0.45
C GLY A 507 -3.71 6.40 1.06
N TYR A 508 -2.64 6.57 1.86
CA TYR A 508 -2.74 6.66 3.33
C TYR A 508 -2.73 8.11 3.85
N TYR A 509 -2.86 9.11 2.97
CA TYR A 509 -3.10 10.52 3.29
C TYR A 509 -2.11 11.12 4.31
N TRP A 510 -0.84 10.69 4.24
CA TRP A 510 0.25 11.01 5.18
C TRP A 510 0.01 10.61 6.64
N ASP A 511 -0.95 9.72 6.91
CA ASP A 511 -1.20 9.15 8.24
C ASP A 511 -0.28 7.96 8.49
N THR A 512 0.94 8.23 8.98
CA THR A 512 1.94 7.18 9.24
C THR A 512 1.50 6.21 10.34
N ALA A 513 0.62 6.64 11.24
CA ALA A 513 0.01 5.78 12.27
C ALA A 513 -0.94 4.71 11.69
N TYR A 514 -1.32 4.83 10.41
CA TYR A 514 -2.14 3.86 9.69
C TYR A 514 -1.37 2.60 9.22
N VAL A 515 -0.04 2.69 9.07
CA VAL A 515 0.80 1.56 8.65
C VAL A 515 0.70 0.44 9.68
N SER A 516 0.57 -0.81 9.21
CA SER A 516 0.43 -1.97 10.10
C SER A 516 1.77 -2.64 10.37
N HIS A 517 2.04 -2.90 11.65
CA HIS A 517 3.24 -3.58 12.12
C HIS A 517 3.09 -5.10 12.25
N SER A 518 1.93 -5.64 11.90
CA SER A 518 1.67 -7.07 11.78
C SER A 518 0.84 -7.33 10.52
N HIS A 519 1.52 -7.60 9.40
CA HIS A 519 0.89 -7.75 8.08
C HIS A 519 1.30 -9.06 7.38
N GLY A 520 0.30 -9.83 6.93
CA GLY A 520 0.47 -11.22 6.45
C GLY A 520 1.34 -11.32 5.21
N TRP A 521 1.24 -10.33 4.30
CA TRP A 521 2.00 -10.27 3.06
C TRP A 521 3.53 -10.20 3.24
N SER A 522 4.02 -9.90 4.45
CA SER A 522 5.45 -9.73 4.76
C SER A 522 6.09 -11.01 5.31
N SER A 523 5.34 -12.11 5.40
CA SER A 523 5.78 -13.36 6.05
C SER A 523 6.73 -14.23 5.21
N GLY A 524 7.10 -13.81 3.99
CA GLY A 524 7.85 -14.59 2.99
C GLY A 524 9.12 -15.30 3.46
N PRO A 525 9.96 -14.75 4.36
CA PRO A 525 11.09 -15.46 4.93
C PRO A 525 10.71 -16.78 5.61
N THR A 526 9.51 -16.88 6.18
CA THR A 526 9.01 -18.09 6.87
C THR A 526 8.92 -19.27 5.90
N SER A 527 8.26 -19.09 4.75
CA SER A 527 8.25 -20.10 3.69
C SER A 527 9.61 -20.24 2.99
N ALA A 528 10.33 -19.14 2.74
CA ALA A 528 11.59 -19.17 1.98
C ALA A 528 12.70 -19.98 2.68
N LEU A 529 12.88 -19.80 3.99
CA LEU A 529 13.90 -20.50 4.77
C LEU A 529 13.61 -22.02 4.86
N THR A 530 12.35 -22.42 5.05
CA THR A 530 11.96 -23.84 5.05
C THR A 530 12.10 -24.47 3.65
N ASN A 531 11.50 -23.84 2.63
CA ASN A 531 11.32 -24.46 1.32
C ASN A 531 12.62 -24.51 0.50
N PHE A 532 13.55 -23.56 0.70
CA PHE A 532 14.77 -23.43 -0.12
C PHE A 532 16.09 -23.55 0.67
N ILE A 533 16.22 -22.96 1.86
CA ILE A 533 17.48 -23.03 2.64
C ILE A 533 17.65 -24.40 3.31
N VAL A 534 16.62 -24.87 4.03
CA VAL A 534 16.51 -26.29 4.40
C VAL A 534 16.18 -27.13 3.16
N GLY A 535 15.44 -26.55 2.20
CA GLY A 535 15.21 -27.11 0.88
C GLY A 535 14.02 -28.09 0.80
N LEU A 536 13.20 -28.17 1.85
CA LEU A 536 12.15 -29.18 2.03
C LEU A 536 10.81 -28.66 1.53
N THR A 537 10.32 -29.18 0.40
CA THR A 537 9.10 -28.69 -0.27
C THR A 537 8.18 -29.84 -0.69
N VAL A 538 6.86 -29.67 -0.59
CA VAL A 538 5.85 -30.59 -1.16
C VAL A 538 5.60 -30.28 -2.64
N THR A 539 5.51 -31.31 -3.48
CA THR A 539 5.42 -31.16 -4.96
C THR A 539 4.13 -31.73 -5.56
N SER A 540 3.28 -32.35 -4.76
CA SER A 540 1.89 -32.73 -5.08
C SER A 540 1.05 -32.77 -3.80
N PRO A 541 -0.29 -32.89 -3.90
CA PRO A 541 -1.17 -32.74 -2.75
C PRO A 541 -0.77 -33.58 -1.52
N LEU A 542 -0.87 -32.97 -0.33
CA LEU A 542 -0.44 -33.52 0.96
C LEU A 542 1.05 -33.94 1.05
N GLY A 543 1.89 -33.57 0.08
CA GLY A 543 3.26 -34.08 0.02
C GLY A 543 3.36 -35.56 -0.37
N ALA A 544 2.35 -36.12 -1.03
CA ALA A 544 2.41 -37.45 -1.63
C ALA A 544 3.68 -37.62 -2.51
N THR A 545 4.09 -36.52 -3.16
CA THR A 545 5.46 -36.29 -3.59
C THR A 545 6.08 -35.04 -2.97
N TRP A 546 7.40 -35.05 -2.81
CA TRP A 546 8.19 -33.97 -2.21
C TRP A 546 9.57 -33.83 -2.87
N SER A 547 10.29 -32.76 -2.53
CA SER A 547 11.68 -32.51 -2.93
C SER A 547 12.49 -32.03 -1.73
N LEU A 548 13.77 -32.42 -1.69
CA LEU A 548 14.73 -31.93 -0.71
C LEU A 548 15.98 -31.43 -1.43
N ALA A 549 16.14 -30.11 -1.49
CA ALA A 549 17.18 -29.41 -2.25
C ALA A 549 17.81 -28.27 -1.42
N PRO A 550 18.70 -28.57 -0.46
CA PRO A 550 19.26 -27.57 0.46
C PRO A 550 20.10 -26.50 -0.22
N GLN A 551 20.05 -25.27 0.30
CA GLN A 551 20.88 -24.14 -0.18
C GLN A 551 21.64 -23.50 0.99
N PHE A 552 22.90 -23.92 1.20
CA PHE A 552 23.63 -23.69 2.46
C PHE A 552 24.07 -22.24 2.74
N VAL A 553 24.45 -21.49 1.70
CA VAL A 553 25.06 -20.14 1.82
C VAL A 553 26.22 -20.12 2.83
N ASP A 554 26.19 -19.21 3.81
CA ASP A 554 27.16 -18.98 4.88
C ASP A 554 26.81 -19.71 6.19
N LEU A 555 25.63 -20.32 6.27
CA LEU A 555 25.16 -21.10 7.40
C LEU A 555 25.91 -22.44 7.52
N LYS A 556 26.10 -22.91 8.75
CA LYS A 556 26.75 -24.18 9.10
C LYS A 556 25.72 -25.27 9.39
N SER A 557 24.50 -24.90 9.77
CA SER A 557 23.40 -25.84 9.96
C SER A 557 22.05 -25.15 9.82
N ALA A 558 21.10 -25.83 9.19
CA ALA A 558 19.68 -25.49 9.29
C ALA A 558 18.84 -26.76 9.36
N GLU A 559 17.72 -26.68 10.08
CA GLU A 559 16.68 -27.69 10.14
C GLU A 559 15.29 -27.06 10.13
N ALA A 560 14.31 -27.79 9.59
CA ALA A 560 12.91 -27.41 9.60
C ALA A 560 12.01 -28.64 9.47
N GLY A 561 10.74 -28.45 9.81
CA GLY A 561 9.70 -29.45 9.59
C GLY A 561 8.31 -28.85 9.62
N PHE A 562 7.35 -29.58 9.07
CA PHE A 562 5.92 -29.24 9.02
C PHE A 562 5.07 -30.52 8.98
N THR A 563 3.76 -30.41 9.21
CA THR A 563 2.81 -31.52 9.11
C THR A 563 1.92 -31.45 7.87
N THR A 564 1.44 -32.63 7.47
CA THR A 564 0.26 -32.82 6.62
C THR A 564 -0.61 -33.90 7.27
N SER A 565 -1.79 -34.20 6.70
CA SER A 565 -2.58 -35.37 7.15
C SER A 565 -1.91 -36.72 6.89
N LEU A 566 -0.85 -36.78 6.04
CA LEU A 566 -0.01 -37.98 5.90
C LEU A 566 0.98 -38.13 7.07
N GLY A 567 1.36 -37.04 7.73
CA GLY A 567 2.28 -37.01 8.88
C GLY A 567 3.31 -35.89 8.82
N LYS A 568 4.38 -36.06 9.60
CA LYS A 568 5.49 -35.10 9.74
C LYS A 568 6.49 -35.22 8.59
N PHE A 569 6.84 -34.08 8.01
CA PHE A 569 8.02 -33.89 7.15
C PHE A 569 9.06 -33.11 7.96
N GLN A 570 10.32 -33.53 7.92
CA GLN A 570 11.43 -32.89 8.62
C GLN A 570 12.74 -33.11 7.86
N ALA A 571 13.59 -32.09 7.80
CA ALA A 571 14.95 -32.20 7.26
C ALA A 571 15.91 -31.32 8.07
N ALA A 572 17.12 -31.82 8.26
CA ALA A 572 18.19 -31.16 9.01
C ALA A 572 19.53 -31.42 8.32
N TRP A 573 20.35 -30.38 8.16
CA TRP A 573 21.69 -30.53 7.60
C TRP A 573 22.76 -29.81 8.45
N SER A 574 23.98 -30.32 8.39
CA SER A 574 25.15 -29.69 9.00
C SER A 574 26.36 -29.78 8.07
N LYS A 575 26.99 -28.64 7.83
CA LYS A 575 28.04 -28.39 6.84
C LYS A 575 29.39 -28.20 7.54
N GLY A 576 30.30 -29.14 7.30
CA GLY A 576 31.72 -28.99 7.58
C GLY A 576 32.45 -28.25 6.46
N ALA A 577 33.79 -28.23 6.52
CA ALA A 577 34.61 -27.54 5.51
C ALA A 577 34.50 -28.16 4.11
N ASP A 578 34.61 -29.50 4.02
CA ASP A 578 34.64 -30.25 2.76
C ASP A 578 33.48 -31.26 2.61
N ASN A 579 32.56 -31.30 3.57
CA ASN A 579 31.54 -32.35 3.70
C ASN A 579 30.28 -31.84 4.39
N TYR A 580 29.16 -32.56 4.25
CA TYR A 580 27.96 -32.32 5.05
C TYR A 580 27.21 -33.62 5.35
N THR A 581 26.40 -33.56 6.41
CA THR A 581 25.34 -34.52 6.70
C THR A 581 23.98 -33.92 6.37
N LEU A 582 23.06 -34.74 5.86
CA LEU A 582 21.65 -34.39 5.64
C LEU A 582 20.79 -35.54 6.18
N ASP A 583 20.16 -35.31 7.32
CA ASP A 583 19.18 -36.21 7.93
C ASP A 583 17.77 -35.74 7.53
N PHE A 584 16.91 -36.65 7.07
CA PHE A 584 15.52 -36.32 6.79
C PHE A 584 14.55 -37.40 7.26
N THR A 585 13.28 -37.02 7.38
CA THR A 585 12.19 -37.86 7.86
C THR A 585 10.90 -37.45 7.16
N VAL A 586 10.21 -38.41 6.56
CA VAL A 586 8.98 -38.18 5.77
C VAL A 586 7.94 -39.28 6.02
N PRO A 587 6.65 -39.03 5.71
CA PRO A 587 5.61 -40.04 5.86
C PRO A 587 5.83 -41.25 4.95
N LYS A 588 5.61 -42.44 5.51
CA LYS A 588 5.76 -43.72 4.80
C LYS A 588 4.78 -43.82 3.61
N GLY A 589 5.33 -43.97 2.41
CA GLY A 589 4.55 -44.14 1.16
C GLY A 589 4.60 -42.92 0.24
N THR A 590 5.09 -41.78 0.75
CA THR A 590 5.48 -40.64 -0.09
C THR A 590 6.72 -40.98 -0.93
N ASN A 591 6.94 -40.24 -2.01
CA ASN A 591 8.13 -40.39 -2.87
C ASN A 591 8.75 -39.02 -3.14
N GLY A 592 10.07 -38.90 -3.10
CA GLY A 592 10.73 -37.62 -3.35
C GLY A 592 12.07 -37.73 -4.06
N ASN A 593 12.53 -36.59 -4.56
CA ASN A 593 13.83 -36.41 -5.17
C ASN A 593 14.76 -35.68 -4.21
N LEU A 594 16.01 -36.14 -4.12
CA LEU A 594 17.08 -35.43 -3.40
C LEU A 594 17.93 -34.69 -4.43
N THR A 595 18.14 -33.39 -4.25
CA THR A 595 19.12 -32.61 -5.02
C THR A 595 20.20 -32.14 -4.06
N LEU A 596 21.40 -32.68 -4.22
CA LEU A 596 22.49 -32.61 -3.26
C LEU A 596 23.58 -31.68 -3.80
N PRO A 597 23.72 -30.44 -3.27
CA PRO A 597 24.71 -29.48 -3.77
C PRO A 597 26.14 -29.93 -3.47
N PHE A 598 27.08 -29.60 -4.35
CA PHE A 598 28.49 -29.82 -4.10
C PHE A 598 29.03 -28.77 -3.10
N ILE A 599 30.02 -29.16 -2.29
CA ILE A 599 30.81 -28.23 -1.46
C ILE A 599 32.11 -27.81 -2.18
N SER A 600 32.52 -28.53 -3.22
CA SER A 600 33.72 -28.26 -4.01
C SER A 600 33.49 -28.63 -5.47
N THR A 601 34.31 -28.09 -6.39
CA THR A 601 34.29 -28.47 -7.81
C THR A 601 34.62 -29.95 -8.08
N ALA A 602 35.11 -30.69 -7.09
CA ALA A 602 35.33 -32.13 -7.18
C ALA A 602 34.01 -32.90 -6.94
N LYS A 603 33.70 -33.83 -7.86
CA LYS A 603 32.54 -34.72 -7.76
C LYS A 603 32.51 -35.45 -6.40
N PRO A 604 31.39 -35.42 -5.66
CA PRO A 604 31.27 -36.09 -4.38
C PRO A 604 31.03 -37.60 -4.52
N SER A 605 31.47 -38.36 -3.51
CA SER A 605 30.90 -39.65 -3.13
C SER A 605 29.69 -39.39 -2.22
N ILE A 606 28.62 -40.18 -2.39
CA ILE A 606 27.34 -40.02 -1.71
C ILE A 606 27.01 -41.33 -1.01
N GLN A 607 26.79 -41.29 0.31
CA GLN A 607 26.31 -42.43 1.07
C GLN A 607 24.93 -42.14 1.63
N ILE A 608 24.00 -43.10 1.51
CA ILE A 608 22.69 -43.06 2.15
C ILE A 608 22.59 -44.25 3.12
N ASP A 609 22.25 -43.97 4.38
CA ASP A 609 22.20 -44.95 5.48
C ASP A 609 23.49 -45.81 5.58
N GLY A 610 24.64 -45.18 5.32
CA GLY A 610 25.97 -45.80 5.32
C GLY A 610 26.32 -46.62 4.06
N THR A 611 25.49 -46.60 3.03
CA THR A 611 25.70 -47.31 1.75
C THR A 611 26.03 -46.33 0.63
N GLU A 612 27.19 -46.48 -0.03
CA GLU A 612 27.57 -45.64 -1.17
C GLU A 612 26.66 -45.89 -2.39
N ILE A 613 26.09 -44.82 -2.96
CA ILE A 613 25.18 -44.89 -4.11
C ILE A 613 25.86 -44.34 -5.37
N THR A 614 26.05 -45.22 -6.35
CA THR A 614 26.67 -44.91 -7.65
C THR A 614 25.74 -45.15 -8.85
N GLN A 615 24.57 -45.74 -8.64
CA GLN A 615 23.53 -45.96 -9.65
C GLN A 615 22.29 -45.11 -9.32
N GLY A 616 21.59 -44.62 -10.34
CA GLY A 616 20.42 -43.75 -10.16
C GLY A 616 20.73 -42.29 -9.78
N VAL A 617 22.00 -41.89 -9.79
CA VAL A 617 22.43 -40.51 -9.48
C VAL A 617 22.78 -39.76 -10.77
N GLY A 618 22.01 -38.72 -11.08
CA GLY A 618 22.38 -37.72 -12.09
C GLY A 618 23.33 -36.68 -11.51
N TYR A 619 24.21 -36.11 -12.33
CA TYR A 619 25.14 -35.04 -11.91
C TYR A 619 25.08 -33.92 -12.95
N ALA A 620 24.68 -32.72 -12.52
CA ALA A 620 24.54 -31.53 -13.36
C ALA A 620 24.62 -30.25 -12.50
N ASN A 621 25.11 -29.15 -13.07
CA ASN A 621 25.10 -27.80 -12.48
C ASN A 621 25.54 -27.77 -11.00
N GLU A 622 26.69 -28.40 -10.69
CA GLU A 622 27.26 -28.55 -9.33
C GLU A 622 26.32 -29.20 -8.28
N THR A 623 25.37 -30.01 -8.74
CA THR A 623 24.49 -30.84 -7.89
C THR A 623 24.52 -32.31 -8.30
N ALA A 624 24.11 -33.18 -7.38
CA ALA A 624 23.80 -34.58 -7.62
C ALA A 624 22.32 -34.85 -7.32
N THR A 625 21.56 -35.32 -8.30
CA THR A 625 20.13 -35.64 -8.14
C THR A 625 19.93 -37.14 -8.00
N VAL A 626 19.27 -37.57 -6.93
CA VAL A 626 18.84 -38.97 -6.70
C VAL A 626 17.33 -39.03 -6.91
N ALA A 627 16.89 -39.82 -7.90
CA ALA A 627 15.50 -39.86 -8.34
C ALA A 627 14.87 -41.26 -8.20
N GLY A 628 13.86 -41.37 -7.33
CA GLY A 628 12.85 -42.42 -7.35
C GLY A 628 13.14 -43.74 -6.62
N SER A 629 12.30 -44.03 -5.62
CA SER A 629 12.01 -45.37 -5.05
C SER A 629 13.12 -46.09 -4.25
N PRO A 630 12.75 -47.08 -3.43
CA PRO A 630 12.00 -46.89 -2.20
C PRO A 630 12.93 -47.04 -0.98
N TYR A 631 12.90 -46.08 -0.05
CA TYR A 631 13.65 -46.15 1.21
C TYR A 631 13.04 -47.19 2.17
N HIS A 632 13.25 -48.48 1.85
CA HIS A 632 12.76 -49.63 2.61
C HIS A 632 13.61 -49.89 3.87
N VAL A 633 13.62 -48.92 4.79
CA VAL A 633 14.21 -49.05 6.12
C VAL A 633 13.49 -50.16 6.89
N ARG A 634 14.08 -51.36 6.94
CA ARG A 634 13.54 -52.50 7.68
C ARG A 634 13.72 -52.30 9.19
N ARG A 635 12.68 -51.71 9.82
CA ARG A 635 12.28 -51.72 11.25
C ARG A 635 12.10 -50.33 11.85
N SER A 636 10.97 -49.71 11.54
CA SER A 636 10.13 -49.03 12.54
C SER A 636 8.68 -48.96 12.03
N PRO A 637 7.67 -48.93 12.92
CA PRO A 637 6.31 -48.59 12.53
C PRO A 637 6.21 -47.08 12.24
N LEU A 638 5.33 -46.72 11.30
CA LEU A 638 4.88 -45.36 10.96
C LEU A 638 5.89 -44.40 10.28
N VAL A 639 7.20 -44.45 10.57
CA VAL A 639 8.16 -43.41 10.11
C VAL A 639 9.40 -43.99 9.42
N THR A 640 9.85 -43.34 8.34
CA THR A 640 11.17 -43.55 7.71
C THR A 640 12.07 -42.35 7.97
N LYS A 641 13.15 -42.55 8.74
CA LYS A 641 14.30 -41.64 8.83
C LYS A 641 15.43 -42.17 7.93
N THR A 642 16.11 -41.27 7.24
CA THR A 642 17.26 -41.57 6.37
C THR A 642 18.35 -40.52 6.55
N ASN A 643 19.60 -40.96 6.53
CA ASN A 643 20.80 -40.16 6.78
C ASN A 643 21.72 -40.16 5.55
N VAL A 644 22.08 -38.99 5.02
CA VAL A 644 22.93 -38.81 3.83
C VAL A 644 24.26 -38.15 4.19
N TRP A 645 25.36 -38.65 3.61
CA TRP A 645 26.72 -38.14 3.81
C TRP A 645 27.37 -37.85 2.45
N LEU A 646 28.00 -36.67 2.30
CA LEU A 646 28.81 -36.33 1.12
C LEU A 646 30.29 -36.10 1.48
N HIS A 647 31.19 -36.66 0.66
CA HIS A 647 32.65 -36.46 0.77
C HIS A 647 33.31 -36.22 -0.61
N PRO A 648 34.38 -35.42 -0.72
CA PRO A 648 35.09 -35.23 -1.98
C PRO A 648 35.94 -36.46 -2.31
N ILE A 649 35.98 -36.85 -3.59
CA ILE A 649 36.84 -37.94 -4.05
C ILE A 649 38.29 -37.44 -4.16
N LEU A 650 39.06 -37.60 -3.08
CA LEU A 650 40.51 -37.34 -3.08
C LEU A 650 41.24 -38.27 -4.06
N SER A 651 41.75 -37.71 -5.16
CA SER A 651 42.44 -38.44 -6.22
C SER A 651 43.83 -38.93 -5.79
N LYS A 652 43.89 -40.09 -5.14
CA LYS A 652 45.17 -40.77 -4.81
C LYS A 652 45.85 -41.31 -6.07
N SER A 653 46.65 -40.46 -6.71
CA SER A 653 47.57 -40.84 -7.78
C SER A 653 48.79 -41.58 -7.20
N SER A 654 48.74 -42.91 -7.18
CA SER A 654 49.94 -43.74 -6.95
C SER A 654 49.86 -45.05 -7.73
N THR A 655 50.72 -45.20 -8.73
CA THR A 655 50.87 -46.41 -9.55
C THR A 655 51.37 -47.61 -8.75
N SER A 656 50.83 -48.79 -9.01
CA SER A 656 51.61 -50.03 -8.98
C SER A 656 51.09 -51.03 -10.00
N THR A 657 51.97 -51.53 -10.86
CA THR A 657 51.68 -52.51 -11.91
C THR A 657 51.91 -53.92 -11.36
N LEU A 658 51.03 -54.87 -11.67
CA LEU A 658 51.38 -56.30 -11.72
C LEU A 658 50.44 -57.04 -12.66
N LEU A 659 50.99 -57.97 -13.45
CA LEU A 659 50.25 -58.80 -14.42
C LEU A 659 49.94 -60.17 -13.80
N HIS A 660 48.81 -60.79 -14.19
CA HIS A 660 48.86 -62.16 -14.72
C HIS A 660 47.63 -62.55 -15.56
N THR A 661 47.73 -63.73 -16.17
CA THR A 661 47.15 -64.16 -17.45
C THR A 661 46.02 -65.20 -17.32
N SER A 662 45.01 -65.14 -18.20
CA SER A 662 44.24 -66.25 -18.85
C SER A 662 43.70 -67.43 -17.99
N HIS A 663 42.45 -67.90 -18.15
CA HIS A 663 41.99 -68.66 -19.34
C HIS A 663 40.48 -69.02 -19.26
N HIS A 664 39.77 -69.06 -20.40
CA HIS A 664 38.56 -69.89 -20.71
C HIS A 664 37.31 -69.75 -19.78
N ARG A 665 36.05 -70.09 -20.12
CA ARG A 665 35.29 -70.70 -21.25
C ARG A 665 33.78 -70.33 -21.00
N THR A 666 32.78 -70.31 -21.90
CA THR A 666 32.56 -70.65 -23.33
C THR A 666 31.36 -69.79 -23.86
N LYS A 667 30.78 -70.07 -25.05
CA LYS A 667 29.40 -69.68 -25.46
C LYS A 667 28.50 -70.93 -25.55
N PRO A 668 27.17 -70.79 -25.42
CA PRO A 668 26.25 -70.61 -26.59
C PRO A 668 25.15 -69.54 -26.32
N THR A 669 24.29 -69.02 -27.22
CA THR A 669 24.11 -69.02 -28.71
C THR A 669 23.21 -67.82 -29.11
N MET A 670 22.86 -67.67 -30.41
CA MET A 670 21.76 -66.83 -30.96
C MET A 670 20.91 -67.72 -31.92
N PRO A 671 19.88 -67.29 -32.72
CA PRO A 671 19.30 -65.94 -33.03
C PRO A 671 17.73 -65.98 -33.12
N PRO A 672 16.97 -65.31 -34.04
CA PRO A 672 16.90 -63.91 -34.55
C PRO A 672 15.49 -63.23 -34.35
N MET A 673 15.27 -62.05 -34.97
CA MET A 673 14.02 -61.25 -35.12
C MET A 673 13.12 -61.71 -36.31
N PRO A 674 11.97 -61.06 -36.71
CA PRO A 674 10.86 -60.32 -36.05
C PRO A 674 9.47 -61.01 -36.40
N PRO A 675 8.41 -60.46 -37.07
CA PRO A 675 7.70 -59.14 -37.09
C PRO A 675 6.10 -59.16 -37.06
N LEU A 676 5.49 -57.97 -36.91
CA LEU A 676 4.20 -57.45 -37.50
C LEU A 676 2.77 -58.02 -37.17
N GLN A 677 1.84 -57.06 -36.94
CA GLN A 677 0.41 -56.94 -37.36
C GLN A 677 -0.77 -57.87 -36.93
N ALA A 678 -1.78 -57.21 -36.32
CA ALA A 678 -3.21 -57.13 -36.73
C ALA A 678 -4.32 -58.11 -36.24
N ALA A 679 -5.54 -57.54 -36.19
CA ALA A 679 -6.91 -58.11 -36.36
C ALA A 679 -7.71 -58.77 -35.20
N ARG A 680 -8.82 -58.08 -34.84
CA ARG A 680 -10.20 -58.52 -34.47
C ARG A 680 -10.49 -60.05 -34.48
N ALA A 681 -11.28 -60.63 -33.56
CA ALA A 681 -12.75 -60.49 -33.53
C ALA A 681 -13.49 -61.21 -32.35
N SER A 682 -14.80 -60.95 -32.28
CA SER A 682 -15.89 -61.44 -31.38
C SER A 682 -16.08 -62.98 -31.28
N PRO A 683 -16.93 -63.54 -30.35
CA PRO A 683 -18.40 -63.54 -30.54
C PRO A 683 -19.38 -63.62 -29.32
N TRP A 684 -20.44 -62.80 -29.37
CA TRP A 684 -21.90 -63.10 -29.29
C TRP A 684 -22.61 -63.96 -28.20
N LEU A 685 -23.88 -63.54 -27.95
CA LEU A 685 -25.05 -64.23 -27.32
C LEU A 685 -25.07 -64.28 -25.77
N ASN A 686 -26.19 -63.95 -25.10
CA ASN A 686 -27.57 -64.38 -25.41
C ASN A 686 -28.70 -63.34 -25.14
N CYS A 687 -29.94 -63.69 -25.50
CA CYS A 687 -31.20 -62.93 -25.34
C CYS A 687 -32.10 -63.59 -24.24
N PRO A 688 -33.37 -63.20 -23.91
CA PRO A 688 -34.37 -62.51 -24.75
C PRO A 688 -35.35 -61.47 -24.10
N ARG A 689 -36.11 -60.81 -24.98
CA ARG A 689 -37.56 -60.39 -24.95
C ARG A 689 -38.40 -60.41 -23.64
N ARG A 690 -39.54 -59.70 -23.49
CA ARG A 690 -40.29 -58.57 -24.15
C ARG A 690 -41.79 -58.73 -23.76
N MET A 691 -42.53 -57.68 -23.35
CA MET A 691 -43.93 -57.40 -23.78
C MET A 691 -44.66 -56.28 -22.99
N ARG A 692 -45.33 -55.37 -23.74
CA ARG A 692 -46.69 -54.79 -23.53
C ARG A 692 -46.97 -53.93 -22.26
N THR A 693 -47.92 -52.97 -22.21
CA THR A 693 -48.78 -52.24 -23.19
C THR A 693 -49.46 -51.02 -22.51
N THR A 694 -49.84 -49.99 -23.28
CA THR A 694 -50.99 -49.04 -23.03
C THR A 694 -50.95 -48.15 -21.76
N SER A 695 -51.59 -46.96 -21.69
CA SER A 695 -52.29 -46.10 -22.67
C SER A 695 -52.42 -44.64 -22.15
N THR A 696 -52.79 -43.72 -23.05
CA THR A 696 -53.42 -42.39 -22.83
C THR A 696 -54.75 -42.48 -22.01
N PRO A 697 -55.38 -41.37 -21.51
CA PRO A 697 -55.56 -40.05 -22.16
C PRO A 697 -55.56 -38.79 -21.24
N GLN A 698 -56.25 -37.72 -21.66
CA GLN A 698 -56.16 -36.34 -21.18
C GLN A 698 -57.47 -35.77 -20.57
N ARG A 699 -57.32 -34.72 -19.73
CA ARG A 699 -58.16 -33.47 -19.67
C ARG A 699 -59.60 -33.51 -19.07
N LEU A 700 -60.13 -32.27 -18.93
CA LEU A 700 -61.53 -31.82 -18.71
C LEU A 700 -62.00 -31.80 -17.23
N PHE A 701 -62.82 -30.85 -16.72
CA PHE A 701 -63.22 -29.49 -17.16
C PHE A 701 -64.06 -28.76 -16.05
N THR A 702 -63.99 -27.41 -15.92
CA THR A 702 -65.10 -26.48 -15.51
C THR A 702 -65.74 -26.60 -14.09
N THR A 703 -66.51 -25.68 -13.45
CA THR A 703 -66.85 -24.22 -13.62
C THR A 703 -67.51 -23.60 -12.34
N THR A 704 -67.46 -22.26 -12.22
CA THR A 704 -68.48 -21.30 -11.65
C THR A 704 -68.93 -21.25 -10.18
N ARG A 705 -68.82 -20.04 -9.59
CA ARG A 705 -69.79 -19.30 -8.69
C ARG A 705 -70.04 -19.89 -7.26
N LEU A 706 -70.40 -19.18 -6.17
CA LEU A 706 -70.56 -17.75 -5.73
C LEU A 706 -70.70 -17.76 -4.14
N LEU A 707 -71.14 -16.81 -3.28
CA LEU A 707 -71.80 -15.47 -3.29
C LEU A 707 -71.69 -14.80 -1.86
N ARG A 708 -71.47 -13.46 -1.74
CA ARG A 708 -71.75 -12.54 -0.57
C ARG A 708 -71.00 -12.71 0.79
N SER A 709 -71.07 -11.79 1.79
CA SER A 709 -71.09 -10.28 1.80
C SER A 709 -71.35 -9.66 3.21
N SER A 710 -70.51 -8.71 3.65
CA SER A 710 -70.84 -7.51 4.46
C SER A 710 -69.62 -6.55 4.44
N THR A 711 -69.63 -5.20 4.35
CA THR A 711 -70.56 -4.05 4.59
C THR A 711 -70.77 -3.70 6.07
N THR A 712 -70.75 -2.44 6.53
CA THR A 712 -70.73 -1.09 5.90
C THR A 712 -69.58 -0.20 6.50
N THR A 713 -69.40 1.12 6.35
CA THR A 713 -70.14 2.25 5.70
C THR A 713 -69.20 3.44 5.38
N THR A 714 -69.38 4.05 4.20
CA THR A 714 -69.35 5.51 3.82
C THR A 714 -68.69 6.58 4.71
N THR A 715 -68.08 7.67 4.19
CA THR A 715 -68.24 8.42 2.91
C THR A 715 -66.84 8.68 2.25
N THR A 716 -66.55 9.50 1.21
CA THR A 716 -67.26 10.55 0.41
C THR A 716 -66.66 10.63 -1.01
N ASN A 717 -67.19 11.48 -1.92
CA ASN A 717 -66.65 11.77 -3.26
C ASN A 717 -67.17 13.15 -3.73
N PRO A 718 -66.38 14.01 -4.43
CA PRO A 718 -66.57 14.12 -5.88
C PRO A 718 -65.29 14.45 -6.69
N LEU A 719 -65.02 13.67 -7.74
CA LEU A 719 -64.95 14.15 -9.15
C LEU A 719 -64.75 12.96 -10.12
N ARG A 720 -65.25 13.08 -11.36
CA ARG A 720 -65.44 11.92 -12.26
C ARG A 720 -65.26 12.28 -13.74
N THR A 721 -64.21 11.75 -14.39
CA THR A 721 -64.11 11.63 -15.86
C THR A 721 -63.19 10.45 -16.24
N PRO A 722 -63.35 9.84 -17.43
CA PRO A 722 -62.85 8.48 -17.74
C PRO A 722 -61.45 8.41 -18.39
N PRO A 723 -60.79 7.23 -18.42
CA PRO A 723 -59.48 7.03 -19.04
C PRO A 723 -59.51 7.11 -20.57
N ARG A 724 -58.37 7.51 -21.17
CA ARG A 724 -58.16 7.64 -22.62
C ARG A 724 -57.23 6.53 -23.15
N ALA A 725 -57.47 6.10 -24.40
CA ALA A 725 -56.88 4.89 -24.99
C ALA A 725 -55.35 4.95 -25.25
N PRO A 726 -54.65 3.79 -25.30
CA PRO A 726 -53.19 3.74 -25.46
C PRO A 726 -52.75 4.02 -26.90
N ARG A 727 -52.15 5.20 -27.14
CA ARG A 727 -51.45 5.53 -28.41
C ARG A 727 -50.17 6.40 -28.25
N HIS A 728 -49.75 6.74 -27.03
CA HIS A 728 -48.61 7.67 -26.83
C HIS A 728 -47.23 6.99 -26.80
N ARG A 729 -47.12 5.77 -26.24
CA ARG A 729 -45.83 5.12 -25.96
C ARG A 729 -45.04 4.78 -27.23
N ASP A 730 -45.73 4.30 -28.27
CA ASP A 730 -45.10 3.95 -29.55
C ASP A 730 -44.58 5.18 -30.30
N ALA A 731 -45.25 6.33 -30.15
CA ALA A 731 -44.83 7.59 -30.77
C ALA A 731 -43.51 8.12 -30.17
N GLU A 732 -43.32 7.97 -28.86
CA GLU A 732 -42.07 8.36 -28.16
C GLU A 732 -40.92 7.40 -28.50
N ILE A 733 -41.18 6.08 -28.53
CA ILE A 733 -40.19 5.08 -28.95
C ILE A 733 -39.78 5.30 -30.41
N ALA A 734 -40.74 5.58 -31.32
CA ALA A 734 -40.45 5.91 -32.71
C ALA A 734 -39.65 7.21 -32.85
N LYS A 735 -39.97 8.25 -32.06
CA LYS A 735 -39.22 9.52 -32.04
C LYS A 735 -37.79 9.32 -31.57
N SER A 736 -37.58 8.56 -30.49
CA SER A 736 -36.26 8.21 -29.95
C SER A 736 -35.41 7.42 -30.95
N LYS A 737 -35.96 6.35 -31.53
CA LYS A 737 -35.28 5.58 -32.59
C LYS A 737 -34.93 6.44 -33.81
N ARG A 738 -35.79 7.39 -34.19
CA ARG A 738 -35.53 8.31 -35.31
C ARG A 738 -34.41 9.31 -34.98
N SER A 739 -34.32 9.83 -33.75
CA SER A 739 -33.17 10.67 -33.35
C SER A 739 -31.86 9.87 -33.31
N ILE A 740 -31.86 8.65 -32.77
CA ILE A 740 -30.67 7.79 -32.75
C ILE A 740 -30.19 7.49 -34.19
N PHE A 741 -31.11 7.16 -35.10
CA PHE A 741 -30.76 6.88 -36.50
C PHE A 741 -30.23 8.11 -37.24
N ILE A 742 -30.77 9.31 -36.96
CA ILE A 742 -30.26 10.58 -37.51
C ILE A 742 -28.84 10.87 -37.00
N SER A 743 -28.58 10.72 -35.69
CA SER A 743 -27.25 10.91 -35.12
C SER A 743 -26.23 9.91 -35.67
N ALA A 744 -26.59 8.63 -35.77
CA ALA A 744 -25.71 7.60 -36.35
C ALA A 744 -25.41 7.89 -37.84
N SER A 745 -26.42 8.33 -38.60
CA SER A 745 -26.25 8.73 -40.00
C SER A 745 -25.35 9.97 -40.13
N GLY A 746 -25.45 10.93 -39.20
CA GLY A 746 -24.58 12.10 -39.12
C GLY A 746 -23.13 11.74 -38.83
N ILE A 747 -22.89 10.84 -37.87
CA ILE A 747 -21.54 10.33 -37.54
C ILE A 747 -20.93 9.62 -38.75
N ALA A 748 -21.68 8.75 -39.42
CA ALA A 748 -21.22 8.08 -40.65
C ALA A 748 -20.92 9.06 -41.79
N ALA A 749 -21.77 10.08 -41.99
CA ALA A 749 -21.54 11.13 -42.98
C ALA A 749 -20.27 11.95 -42.66
N CYS A 750 -20.04 12.31 -41.39
CA CYS A 750 -18.82 13.01 -40.97
C CYS A 750 -17.57 12.12 -41.14
N ALA A 751 -17.64 10.83 -40.86
CA ALA A 751 -16.53 9.90 -41.08
C ALA A 751 -16.17 9.78 -42.57
N VAL A 752 -17.18 9.66 -43.45
CA VAL A 752 -16.98 9.66 -44.91
C VAL A 752 -16.46 11.01 -45.42
N ALA A 753 -16.91 12.13 -44.85
CA ALA A 753 -16.42 13.46 -45.20
C ALA A 753 -14.95 13.66 -44.80
N MET A 754 -14.56 13.26 -43.58
CA MET A 754 -13.15 13.31 -43.15
C MET A 754 -12.27 12.38 -43.98
N TYR A 755 -12.72 11.16 -44.27
CA TYR A 755 -12.00 10.25 -45.17
C TYR A 755 -11.84 10.86 -46.58
N GLY A 756 -12.88 11.53 -47.10
CA GLY A 756 -12.84 12.27 -48.35
C GLY A 756 -11.83 13.41 -48.36
N VAL A 757 -11.79 14.24 -47.31
CA VAL A 757 -10.80 15.32 -47.16
C VAL A 757 -9.37 14.77 -47.12
N ILE A 758 -9.14 13.68 -46.36
CA ILE A 758 -7.83 13.00 -46.29
C ILE A 758 -7.45 12.36 -47.63
N LYS A 759 -8.41 11.93 -48.46
CA LYS A 759 -8.16 11.31 -49.78
C LYS A 759 -8.06 12.29 -50.96
N LEU A 760 -8.49 13.54 -50.79
CA LEU A 760 -8.53 14.54 -51.87
C LEU A 760 -7.43 15.62 -51.76
N ASP A 761 -6.57 15.54 -50.75
CA ASP A 761 -5.35 16.37 -50.57
C ASP A 761 -5.58 17.88 -50.76
N LEU A 762 -6.72 18.35 -50.25
CA LEU A 762 -7.36 19.61 -50.66
C LEU A 762 -6.73 20.90 -50.08
N PHE A 763 -5.49 20.80 -49.56
CA PHE A 763 -4.75 21.92 -48.95
C PHE A 763 -3.27 21.99 -49.41
N ALA A 764 -2.95 21.41 -50.57
CA ALA A 764 -1.62 21.45 -51.18
C ALA A 764 -1.44 22.57 -52.24
N ALA A 765 -1.61 23.84 -51.84
CA ALA A 765 -1.22 25.06 -52.57
C ALA A 765 -1.14 26.25 -51.58
N ASP A 766 -0.27 27.26 -51.70
CA ASP A 766 0.65 27.61 -52.78
C ASP A 766 2.05 27.99 -52.25
N GLN A 767 3.04 28.09 -53.14
CA GLN A 767 4.42 28.54 -52.83
C GLN A 767 4.71 29.99 -53.24
N ALA A 768 5.88 30.47 -52.79
CA ALA A 768 6.66 31.58 -53.37
C ALA A 768 6.16 33.02 -53.01
N GLN A 769 7.00 34.07 -53.05
CA GLN A 769 8.40 34.13 -53.49
C GLN A 769 9.21 35.24 -52.80
N SER A 770 10.53 35.02 -52.77
CA SER A 770 11.62 36.01 -52.97
C SER A 770 12.29 36.68 -51.75
N SER A 771 13.58 37.04 -51.81
CA SER A 771 14.75 36.50 -52.57
C SER A 771 16.06 37.16 -52.08
N SER A 772 17.23 36.60 -52.48
CA SER A 772 18.57 37.23 -52.40
C SER A 772 19.14 37.40 -50.96
N SER A 773 20.44 37.49 -50.64
CA SER A 773 21.78 37.24 -51.24
C SER A 773 22.78 38.02 -50.35
N THR A 774 24.08 37.74 -50.16
CA THR A 774 24.97 36.63 -50.56
C THR A 774 26.34 36.79 -49.84
N SER A 775 27.01 35.66 -49.51
CA SER A 775 28.43 35.48 -49.10
C SER A 775 28.92 36.30 -47.88
N THR A 776 30.12 36.12 -47.28
CA THR A 776 31.42 35.52 -47.67
C THR A 776 32.08 35.01 -46.35
N SER A 777 32.33 33.72 -46.09
CA SER A 777 33.40 32.81 -46.58
C SER A 777 34.85 33.29 -46.23
N THR A 778 35.89 32.45 -46.07
CA THR A 778 36.16 31.08 -46.60
C THR A 778 37.35 30.38 -45.87
N THR A 779 37.38 29.02 -45.81
CA THR A 779 38.58 28.11 -45.81
C THR A 779 39.64 28.16 -44.67
N THR A 780 40.54 27.17 -44.43
CA THR A 780 40.95 25.90 -45.15
C THR A 780 41.59 24.88 -44.17
N ASP A 781 41.45 23.56 -44.45
CA ASP A 781 42.42 22.41 -44.41
C ASP A 781 43.38 22.13 -43.22
N ALA A 782 43.87 20.90 -42.92
CA ALA A 782 43.47 19.49 -43.21
C ALA A 782 44.38 18.45 -42.45
N THR A 783 44.08 17.14 -42.62
CA THR A 783 44.87 15.88 -42.37
C THR A 783 44.91 15.17 -40.98
N ASP A 784 44.19 14.04 -40.89
CA ASP A 784 44.51 12.67 -40.37
C ASP A 784 45.37 12.39 -39.10
N ALA A 785 45.08 11.36 -38.26
CA ALA A 785 43.92 10.44 -38.18
C ALA A 785 43.85 9.61 -36.86
N THR A 786 42.62 9.37 -36.35
CA THR A 786 42.18 8.34 -35.34
C THR A 786 42.78 8.36 -33.91
N PRO A 787 42.10 7.82 -32.85
CA PRO A 787 40.86 7.00 -32.85
C PRO A 787 39.69 7.45 -31.92
N THR A 788 38.51 6.82 -32.11
CA THR A 788 37.40 6.54 -31.15
C THR A 788 36.85 7.62 -30.19
N SER A 789 35.59 8.02 -30.40
CA SER A 789 34.58 8.26 -29.34
C SER A 789 33.15 8.12 -29.90
N THR A 790 32.13 8.03 -29.03
CA THR A 790 30.71 7.74 -29.37
C THR A 790 29.73 8.87 -28.99
N ASN A 791 28.48 8.75 -29.44
CA ASN A 791 27.29 9.53 -29.07
C ASN A 791 27.26 10.99 -29.62
N GLN A 792 26.10 11.66 -29.79
CA GLN A 792 24.71 11.29 -29.46
C GLN A 792 23.73 11.96 -30.45
N THR A 793 22.58 11.34 -30.73
CA THR A 793 21.48 11.98 -31.48
C THR A 793 20.21 11.96 -30.62
N ALA A 794 19.64 13.13 -30.33
CA ALA A 794 18.44 13.26 -29.50
C ALA A 794 17.29 13.89 -30.31
N LEU A 795 16.07 13.44 -30.07
CA LEU A 795 14.81 14.03 -30.55
C LEU A 795 13.66 13.55 -29.64
N ASP A 796 12.97 14.48 -28.98
CA ASP A 796 12.09 14.19 -27.85
C ASP A 796 10.72 13.59 -28.22
N GLY A 797 10.18 12.76 -27.32
CA GLY A 797 8.85 12.13 -27.40
C GLY A 797 7.72 12.87 -26.65
N PRO A 798 6.44 12.50 -26.89
CA PRO A 798 5.29 13.23 -26.34
C PRO A 798 4.70 12.66 -25.03
N SER A 799 5.06 13.29 -23.91
CA SER A 799 4.18 13.63 -22.77
C SER A 799 3.28 12.58 -22.07
N GLY A 800 3.52 12.33 -20.78
CA GLY A 800 2.52 11.82 -19.83
C GLY A 800 3.02 11.68 -18.38
N PHE A 801 2.92 12.74 -17.55
CA PHE A 801 3.37 12.72 -16.13
C PHE A 801 2.61 13.76 -15.25
N PRO A 802 2.77 13.78 -13.90
CA PRO A 802 1.63 13.92 -12.98
C PRO A 802 1.40 15.33 -12.41
N SER A 803 0.24 15.52 -11.78
CA SER A 803 -0.23 16.80 -11.23
C SER A 803 -0.17 16.88 -9.70
N SER A 804 1.03 17.01 -9.12
CA SER A 804 1.31 17.81 -7.91
C SER A 804 2.82 17.94 -7.71
N PRO A 805 3.39 19.16 -7.62
CA PRO A 805 4.80 19.36 -7.35
C PRO A 805 5.09 19.29 -5.85
N SER A 806 5.70 18.19 -5.40
CA SER A 806 6.29 18.10 -4.06
C SER A 806 7.49 19.05 -3.93
N LEU A 807 7.67 19.66 -2.75
CA LEU A 807 8.77 20.57 -2.44
C LEU A 807 10.09 19.81 -2.17
N ILE A 808 10.49 18.95 -3.11
CA ILE A 808 11.78 18.25 -3.07
C ILE A 808 12.90 19.27 -3.32
N ARG A 809 13.79 19.41 -2.33
CA ARG A 809 14.94 20.33 -2.37
C ARG A 809 16.08 19.73 -3.17
N ILE A 810 16.16 20.07 -4.46
CA ILE A 810 17.23 19.62 -5.36
C ILE A 810 18.14 20.81 -5.71
N SER A 811 19.44 20.59 -5.57
CA SER A 811 20.44 21.66 -5.68
C SER A 811 20.88 21.94 -7.12
N GLY A 812 20.52 23.13 -7.61
CA GLY A 812 21.32 23.90 -8.56
C GLY A 812 20.98 23.78 -10.04
N GLN A 813 20.38 24.84 -10.60
CA GLN A 813 20.93 25.48 -11.81
C GLN A 813 20.46 26.94 -12.03
N GLU A 814 20.41 27.74 -10.96
CA GLU A 814 20.72 29.18 -11.05
C GLU A 814 21.84 29.52 -10.03
N PRO A 815 22.60 30.62 -10.20
CA PRO A 815 23.69 30.97 -9.28
C PRO A 815 23.17 31.36 -7.89
N GLY A 816 23.05 30.37 -7.00
CA GLY A 816 22.67 30.53 -5.59
C GLY A 816 21.21 30.19 -5.26
N ALA A 817 20.31 30.12 -6.25
CA ALA A 817 18.91 29.75 -6.06
C ALA A 817 18.66 28.24 -6.31
N GLU A 818 17.96 27.61 -5.37
CA GLU A 818 17.46 26.23 -5.45
C GLU A 818 16.21 26.16 -6.34
N GLN A 819 15.96 25.01 -6.97
CA GLN A 819 14.87 24.85 -7.95
C GLN A 819 13.91 23.72 -7.57
N VAL A 820 12.62 23.94 -7.84
CA VAL A 820 11.50 23.03 -7.57
C VAL A 820 10.85 22.63 -8.90
N PRO A 821 10.69 21.33 -9.22
CA PRO A 821 9.98 20.88 -10.41
C PRO A 821 8.50 21.31 -10.43
N THR A 822 7.92 21.58 -11.61
CA THR A 822 6.50 22.02 -11.71
C THR A 822 5.52 20.95 -12.18
N GLY A 823 6.01 19.82 -12.68
CA GLY A 823 5.19 18.84 -13.41
C GLY A 823 4.78 19.27 -14.82
N THR A 824 5.43 20.28 -15.42
CA THR A 824 5.15 20.69 -16.82
C THR A 824 6.42 20.77 -17.68
N SER A 825 6.41 20.18 -18.87
CA SER A 825 7.47 20.36 -19.88
C SER A 825 7.53 21.78 -20.46
N SER A 826 6.61 22.66 -20.05
CA SER A 826 6.49 24.02 -20.57
C SER A 826 7.07 25.10 -19.66
N VAL A 827 7.20 24.82 -18.37
CA VAL A 827 7.90 25.64 -17.37
C VAL A 827 8.52 24.65 -16.37
N PRO A 828 9.59 23.90 -16.72
CA PRO A 828 9.99 22.70 -15.97
C PRO A 828 10.30 22.95 -14.49
N TYR A 829 10.85 24.13 -14.17
CA TYR A 829 11.27 24.49 -12.81
C TYR A 829 10.70 25.84 -12.34
N PHE A 830 10.58 25.99 -11.03
CA PHE A 830 10.28 27.21 -10.31
C PHE A 830 11.39 27.45 -9.27
N PRO A 831 11.90 28.68 -9.11
CA PRO A 831 12.95 28.94 -8.12
C PRO A 831 12.35 28.95 -6.70
N SER A 832 13.03 28.31 -5.74
CA SER A 832 12.55 28.21 -4.35
C SER A 832 12.68 29.54 -3.60
N THR A 833 13.56 30.43 -4.05
CA THR A 833 13.59 31.84 -3.62
C THR A 833 13.62 32.79 -4.81
N ILE A 834 13.07 33.99 -4.64
CA ILE A 834 13.17 35.09 -5.61
C ILE A 834 13.58 36.37 -4.89
N ARG A 835 14.23 37.30 -5.60
CA ARG A 835 14.48 38.65 -5.09
C ARG A 835 13.54 39.67 -5.73
N ILE A 836 13.09 40.63 -4.94
CA ILE A 836 12.21 41.73 -5.34
C ILE A 836 12.82 43.04 -4.84
N PRO A 837 12.89 44.12 -5.65
CA PRO A 837 13.43 45.40 -5.19
C PRO A 837 12.70 45.92 -3.96
N LYS A 838 13.43 46.58 -3.04
CA LYS A 838 12.84 47.23 -1.86
C LYS A 838 12.11 48.53 -2.24
N GLU A 839 12.67 49.32 -3.16
CA GLU A 839 12.14 50.63 -3.56
C GLU A 839 11.15 50.58 -4.73
N LEU A 840 10.08 49.76 -4.64
CA LEU A 840 8.98 49.82 -5.62
C LEU A 840 8.19 51.14 -5.53
N ASP A 841 8.21 51.80 -4.38
CA ASP A 841 7.48 53.05 -4.10
C ASP A 841 7.95 54.24 -4.95
N ASN A 842 9.18 54.20 -5.48
CA ASN A 842 9.80 55.27 -6.27
C ASN A 842 9.64 55.10 -7.79
N LEU A 843 8.99 54.02 -8.27
CA LEU A 843 8.91 53.67 -9.69
C LEU A 843 7.63 54.17 -10.36
N THR A 844 7.71 54.49 -11.66
CA THR A 844 6.58 54.83 -12.52
C THR A 844 6.26 53.73 -13.52
N SER A 845 5.00 53.63 -13.96
CA SER A 845 4.56 52.56 -14.88
C SER A 845 5.33 52.62 -16.21
N GLY A 846 6.10 51.58 -16.47
CA GLY A 846 7.01 51.47 -17.62
C GLY A 846 8.49 51.62 -17.30
N ASP A 847 8.89 51.87 -16.05
CA ASP A 847 10.30 51.87 -15.66
C ASP A 847 10.91 50.46 -15.66
N ASP A 848 12.18 50.38 -16.09
CA ASP A 848 12.95 49.14 -16.12
C ASP A 848 13.73 48.95 -14.80
N ILE A 849 13.48 47.82 -14.15
CA ILE A 849 14.09 47.36 -12.91
C ILE A 849 15.41 46.68 -13.25
N ARG A 850 16.53 47.27 -12.80
CA ARG A 850 17.90 46.83 -13.13
C ARG A 850 18.13 45.34 -12.82
N SER A 851 18.81 44.65 -13.73
CA SER A 851 19.08 43.21 -13.66
C SER A 851 20.15 42.85 -12.61
N GLU A 852 20.18 41.60 -12.17
CA GLU A 852 20.99 41.14 -11.04
C GLU A 852 22.50 41.01 -11.38
N THR A 853 23.34 41.91 -10.85
CA THR A 853 24.81 41.73 -10.80
C THR A 853 25.48 42.08 -9.47
N GLU A 854 24.74 42.54 -8.45
CA GLU A 854 25.24 42.76 -7.08
C GLU A 854 24.26 42.14 -6.06
N GLU A 855 24.77 41.37 -5.08
CA GLU A 855 23.97 40.49 -4.22
C GLU A 855 23.15 41.19 -3.11
N THR A 856 23.18 42.53 -3.06
CA THR A 856 23.05 43.29 -1.82
C THR A 856 21.70 43.97 -1.58
N ASP A 857 20.96 44.36 -2.63
CA ASP A 857 19.82 45.29 -2.45
C ASP A 857 18.40 44.69 -2.57
N GLY A 858 18.22 43.56 -3.26
CA GLY A 858 16.92 42.89 -3.36
C GLY A 858 16.46 42.22 -2.06
N GLU A 859 15.21 42.45 -1.63
CA GLU A 859 14.52 41.70 -0.58
C GLU A 859 14.28 40.26 -1.04
N GLU A 860 14.53 39.28 -0.19
CA GLU A 860 14.43 37.86 -0.57
C GLU A 860 13.11 37.24 -0.11
N TYR A 861 12.45 36.53 -1.02
CA TYR A 861 11.15 35.89 -0.83
C TYR A 861 11.28 34.37 -0.96
N GLN A 862 10.71 33.63 -0.03
CA GLN A 862 10.68 32.16 0.02
C GLN A 862 9.38 31.62 -0.58
N LEU A 863 9.48 30.61 -1.44
CA LEU A 863 8.33 29.88 -1.99
C LEU A 863 7.61 29.11 -0.89
N LEU A 864 6.28 29.31 -0.79
CA LEU A 864 5.36 28.56 0.08
C LEU A 864 4.69 27.39 -0.62
N GLY A 865 4.57 27.43 -1.95
CA GLY A 865 3.92 26.36 -2.73
C GLY A 865 3.55 26.81 -4.13
N LEU A 866 3.31 25.85 -5.02
CA LEU A 866 3.03 26.12 -6.44
C LEU A 866 2.08 25.11 -7.09
N GLY A 867 1.53 25.45 -8.25
CA GLY A 867 0.70 24.54 -9.02
C GLY A 867 0.26 25.10 -10.37
N ILE A 868 -0.44 24.25 -11.13
CA ILE A 868 -0.82 24.53 -12.52
C ILE A 868 -2.28 25.01 -12.55
N ARG A 869 -2.58 26.05 -13.33
CA ARG A 869 -3.96 26.37 -13.73
C ARG A 869 -4.33 25.59 -14.98
N THR A 870 -5.44 24.87 -14.92
CA THR A 870 -6.07 24.21 -16.07
C THR A 870 -7.43 24.82 -16.41
N VAL A 871 -7.96 24.53 -17.60
CA VAL A 871 -9.34 24.88 -18.00
C VAL A 871 -10.07 23.68 -18.62
N SER A 872 -11.31 23.47 -18.16
CA SER A 872 -12.25 22.42 -18.58
C SER A 872 -11.82 20.97 -18.30
N PHE A 873 -12.73 20.04 -18.59
CA PHE A 873 -12.52 18.58 -18.53
C PHE A 873 -11.40 18.06 -19.45
N LEU A 874 -10.90 18.89 -20.38
CA LEU A 874 -9.78 18.57 -21.28
C LEU A 874 -8.40 18.81 -20.65
N GLY A 875 -8.31 19.22 -19.38
CA GLY A 875 -7.04 19.33 -18.64
C GLY A 875 -6.06 20.40 -19.17
N ILE A 876 -6.51 21.31 -20.04
CA ILE A 876 -5.63 22.22 -20.79
C ILE A 876 -4.92 23.18 -19.83
N GLN A 877 -3.59 23.04 -19.72
CA GLN A 877 -2.73 23.90 -18.91
C GLN A 877 -2.66 25.33 -19.47
N VAL A 878 -2.71 26.33 -18.59
CA VAL A 878 -2.70 27.77 -18.94
C VAL A 878 -1.44 28.47 -18.41
N TYR A 879 -1.14 28.30 -17.12
CA TYR A 879 0.06 28.83 -16.47
C TYR A 879 0.44 27.99 -15.25
N VAL A 880 1.71 28.04 -14.86
CA VAL A 880 2.17 27.66 -13.52
C VAL A 880 2.12 28.92 -12.63
N VAL A 881 1.73 28.76 -11.38
CA VAL A 881 1.69 29.82 -10.37
C VAL A 881 2.30 29.33 -9.06
N GLY A 882 3.11 30.17 -8.39
CA GLY A 882 3.63 29.91 -7.05
C GLY A 882 3.47 31.11 -6.13
N MET A 883 3.14 30.87 -4.86
CA MET A 883 3.07 31.90 -3.82
C MET A 883 4.37 31.95 -3.02
N TYR A 884 4.83 33.16 -2.72
CA TYR A 884 6.01 33.43 -1.92
C TYR A 884 5.69 34.38 -0.76
N VAL A 885 6.49 34.35 0.30
CA VAL A 885 6.49 35.30 1.42
C VAL A 885 7.89 35.92 1.57
N ALA A 886 7.99 37.19 1.94
CA ALA A 886 9.30 37.80 2.25
C ALA A 886 9.94 37.07 3.44
N LYS A 887 11.24 36.73 3.37
CA LYS A 887 11.91 35.93 4.42
C LYS A 887 11.87 36.60 5.80
N ALA A 888 11.99 37.92 5.85
CA ALA A 888 11.85 38.70 7.08
C ALA A 888 10.44 38.61 7.70
N ASP A 889 9.42 38.32 6.89
CA ASP A 889 8.00 38.32 7.29
C ASP A 889 7.51 36.90 7.64
N ILE A 890 8.35 35.86 7.51
CA ILE A 890 8.00 34.47 7.87
C ILE A 890 7.59 34.37 9.35
N ALA A 891 8.25 35.09 10.25
CA ALA A 891 7.89 35.12 11.67
C ALA A 891 6.58 35.88 11.96
N GLU A 892 6.13 36.75 11.05
CA GLU A 892 4.81 37.40 11.10
C GLU A 892 3.73 36.46 10.56
N LEU A 893 3.97 35.83 9.41
CA LEU A 893 3.12 34.77 8.86
C LEU A 893 2.88 33.66 9.89
N GLN A 894 3.95 33.16 10.51
CA GLN A 894 3.87 32.14 11.56
C GLN A 894 3.03 32.62 12.74
N ARG A 895 3.26 33.82 13.28
CA ARG A 895 2.46 34.35 14.40
C ARG A 895 0.98 34.51 14.06
N ARG A 896 0.63 34.86 12.82
CA ARG A 896 -0.76 34.89 12.36
C ARG A 896 -1.38 33.51 12.24
N LEU A 897 -0.65 32.55 11.68
CA LEU A 897 -1.12 31.17 11.56
C LEU A 897 -1.29 30.51 12.93
N VAL A 898 -0.35 30.71 13.85
CA VAL A 898 -0.45 30.28 15.25
C VAL A 898 -1.71 30.90 15.89
N ARG A 899 -1.83 32.23 15.82
CA ARG A 899 -2.97 32.96 16.38
C ARG A 899 -4.31 32.47 15.82
N VAL A 900 -4.43 32.30 14.51
CA VAL A 900 -5.67 31.87 13.86
C VAL A 900 -5.98 30.40 14.14
N GLY A 901 -4.98 29.53 14.27
CA GLY A 901 -5.16 28.14 14.73
C GLY A 901 -5.75 28.04 16.14
N VAL A 902 -5.36 28.97 17.04
CA VAL A 902 -5.92 29.11 18.40
C VAL A 902 -7.32 29.77 18.38
N GLU A 903 -7.48 30.88 17.63
CA GLU A 903 -8.70 31.70 17.63
C GLU A 903 -9.84 31.17 16.74
N ALA A 904 -9.59 30.18 15.86
CA ALA A 904 -10.55 29.67 14.86
C ALA A 904 -11.93 29.33 15.43
N GLN A 905 -11.98 28.70 16.60
CA GLN A 905 -13.22 28.35 17.32
C GLN A 905 -14.10 29.60 17.56
N GLY A 906 -13.51 30.72 18.01
CA GLY A 906 -14.23 31.96 18.28
C GLY A 906 -14.61 32.75 17.02
N ILE A 907 -13.76 32.73 15.98
CA ILE A 907 -14.04 33.39 14.70
C ILE A 907 -15.28 32.77 14.04
N LEU A 908 -15.39 31.43 14.06
CA LEU A 908 -16.55 30.70 13.54
C LEU A 908 -17.83 31.02 14.33
N GLN A 909 -17.74 31.13 15.66
CA GLN A 909 -18.87 31.45 16.52
C GLN A 909 -19.41 32.87 16.27
N ALA A 910 -18.52 33.86 16.11
CA ALA A 910 -18.91 35.24 15.77
C ALA A 910 -19.59 35.36 14.40
N GLN A 911 -19.16 34.59 13.39
CA GLN A 911 -19.85 34.55 12.10
C GLN A 911 -21.23 33.88 12.19
N ALA A 912 -21.38 32.79 12.96
CA ALA A 912 -22.67 32.13 13.15
C ALA A 912 -23.72 33.06 13.81
N GLU A 913 -23.32 33.82 14.83
CA GLU A 913 -24.23 34.80 15.47
C GLU A 913 -24.64 35.94 14.53
N SER A 914 -23.76 36.35 13.61
CA SER A 914 -24.06 37.42 12.65
C SER A 914 -25.19 37.08 11.67
N GLN A 915 -25.40 35.79 11.37
CA GLN A 915 -26.47 35.33 10.47
C GLN A 915 -27.80 35.07 11.18
N SER A 916 -27.82 35.12 12.52
CA SER A 916 -28.99 34.79 13.34
C SER A 916 -29.98 35.95 13.52
N LYS A 917 -29.55 37.21 13.39
CA LYS A 917 -30.33 38.39 13.79
C LYS A 917 -30.82 39.24 12.62
N THR A 918 -32.01 38.93 12.11
CA THR A 918 -32.76 39.84 11.23
C THR A 918 -33.43 40.96 12.03
N GLY A 919 -32.91 42.18 11.94
CA GLY A 919 -33.63 43.40 12.30
C GLY A 919 -33.04 44.24 13.44
N SER A 920 -33.14 45.56 13.28
CA SER A 920 -32.59 46.63 14.14
C SER A 920 -31.06 46.70 14.19
N GLY A 921 -30.52 47.90 13.92
CA GLY A 921 -29.08 48.14 13.87
C GLY A 921 -28.46 48.27 15.27
N VAL A 922 -27.28 47.67 15.44
CA VAL A 922 -26.33 47.92 16.54
C VAL A 922 -24.95 48.11 15.91
N ALA A 923 -24.11 48.95 16.51
CA ALA A 923 -22.82 49.34 15.93
C ALA A 923 -21.83 48.17 15.79
N VAL A 924 -20.95 48.26 14.80
CA VAL A 924 -19.77 47.39 14.67
C VAL A 924 -18.87 47.59 15.90
N PRO A 925 -18.41 46.52 16.59
CA PRO A 925 -17.44 46.64 17.68
C PRO A 925 -16.11 47.21 17.17
N GLU A 926 -15.81 48.45 17.57
CA GLU A 926 -14.57 49.14 17.22
C GLU A 926 -13.38 48.58 18.02
N THR A 927 -12.34 48.14 17.32
CA THR A 927 -11.08 47.59 17.86
C THR A 927 -11.20 46.38 18.81
N VAL A 928 -10.93 45.18 18.27
CA VAL A 928 -10.21 44.16 19.05
C VAL A 928 -8.77 44.68 19.19
N LYS A 929 -8.50 45.41 20.28
CA LYS A 929 -7.18 45.99 20.53
C LYS A 929 -6.14 44.88 20.70
N ALA A 930 -4.97 45.07 20.11
CA ALA A 930 -3.78 44.34 20.54
C ALA A 930 -3.50 44.69 22.02
N GLY A 931 -3.46 43.68 22.89
CA GLY A 931 -3.29 43.87 24.32
C GLY A 931 -3.27 42.53 25.05
N GLY A 932 -2.08 42.04 25.37
CA GLY A 932 -1.87 40.76 26.04
C GLY A 932 -0.59 40.06 25.58
N ASP A 933 0.56 40.53 26.04
CA ASP A 933 1.81 39.76 25.98
C ASP A 933 1.66 38.53 26.87
N GLY A 934 1.21 37.41 26.30
CA GLY A 934 0.77 36.25 27.08
C GLY A 934 0.54 34.93 26.33
N ILE A 935 0.92 34.84 25.04
CA ILE A 935 0.88 33.57 24.29
C ILE A 935 2.31 33.05 24.15
N SER A 936 2.72 32.22 25.11
CA SER A 936 4.07 31.59 25.15
C SER A 936 4.13 30.26 24.38
N ALA A 937 3.27 30.07 23.37
CA ALA A 937 3.27 28.90 22.49
C ALA A 937 4.22 29.13 21.30
N THR A 938 5.32 28.38 21.25
CA THR A 938 6.34 28.46 20.18
C THR A 938 6.07 27.53 18.99
N SER A 939 5.04 26.68 19.08
CA SER A 939 4.49 25.81 18.04
C SER A 939 3.02 25.46 18.38
N LEU A 940 2.27 24.95 17.40
CA LEU A 940 0.86 24.56 17.55
C LEU A 940 0.69 23.14 18.09
N VAL A 941 -0.25 22.95 19.03
CA VAL A 941 -0.69 21.60 19.43
C VAL A 941 -1.60 20.96 18.37
N SER A 942 -1.81 19.65 18.45
CA SER A 942 -2.48 18.85 17.40
C SER A 942 -3.90 19.33 17.07
N THR A 943 -4.65 19.84 18.05
CA THR A 943 -6.01 20.39 17.89
C THR A 943 -6.02 21.70 17.09
N GLU A 944 -5.09 22.61 17.37
CA GLU A 944 -4.92 23.88 16.64
C GLU A 944 -4.37 23.63 15.23
N ARG A 945 -3.48 22.65 15.09
CA ARG A 945 -2.98 22.15 13.79
C ARG A 945 -4.10 21.56 12.95
N ALA A 946 -5.07 20.87 13.56
CA ALA A 946 -6.26 20.38 12.88
C ALA A 946 -7.17 21.52 12.39
N ALA A 947 -7.32 22.60 13.17
CA ALA A 947 -8.07 23.78 12.75
C ALA A 947 -7.46 24.48 11.51
N LEU A 948 -6.12 24.48 11.36
CA LEU A 948 -5.50 25.01 10.13
C LEU A 948 -5.76 24.16 8.87
N LYS A 949 -6.20 22.90 8.98
CA LYS A 949 -6.66 22.14 7.80
C LYS A 949 -7.90 22.78 7.15
N ASP A 950 -8.64 23.60 7.88
CA ASP A 950 -9.78 24.38 7.36
C ASP A 950 -9.36 25.49 6.37
N LEU A 951 -8.06 25.77 6.18
CA LEU A 951 -7.56 26.60 5.07
C LEU A 951 -7.96 26.04 3.69
N LEU A 952 -8.20 24.73 3.59
CA LEU A 952 -8.73 24.06 2.38
C LEU A 952 -10.26 23.99 2.34
N ASP A 953 -10.95 24.38 3.41
CA ASP A 953 -12.42 24.34 3.46
C ASP A 953 -13.03 25.38 2.51
N SER A 954 -14.03 24.95 1.76
CA SER A 954 -14.62 25.74 0.67
C SER A 954 -15.57 26.85 1.11
N ASP A 955 -15.97 26.88 2.40
CA ASP A 955 -16.79 27.93 3.02
C ASP A 955 -16.05 28.63 4.17
N ARG A 956 -15.31 27.89 5.01
CA ARG A 956 -14.58 28.42 6.17
C ARG A 956 -13.23 29.04 5.79
N GLY A 957 -12.52 28.49 4.81
CA GLY A 957 -11.20 28.95 4.40
C GLY A 957 -11.16 30.42 3.93
N ASP A 958 -12.26 30.95 3.37
CA ASP A 958 -12.35 32.36 2.97
C ASP A 958 -12.19 33.32 4.17
N ALA A 959 -12.67 32.96 5.37
CA ALA A 959 -12.55 33.80 6.57
C ALA A 959 -11.16 33.65 7.23
N ILE A 960 -10.63 32.44 7.24
CA ILE A 960 -9.32 32.10 7.83
C ILE A 960 -8.21 32.80 7.03
N TRP A 961 -8.25 32.74 5.69
CA TRP A 961 -7.31 33.47 4.85
C TRP A 961 -7.49 35.00 4.93
N ASP A 962 -8.72 35.54 5.07
CA ASP A 962 -8.94 36.98 5.30
C ASP A 962 -8.21 37.44 6.56
N ALA A 963 -8.33 36.69 7.67
CA ALA A 963 -7.66 37.01 8.93
C ALA A 963 -6.12 37.01 8.84
N ILE A 964 -5.53 36.15 7.99
CA ILE A 964 -4.08 36.06 7.79
C ILE A 964 -3.58 37.22 6.91
N ILE A 965 -4.22 37.48 5.76
CA ILE A 965 -3.68 38.39 4.75
C ILE A 965 -4.13 39.84 4.90
N LYS A 966 -5.31 40.10 5.47
CA LYS A 966 -5.86 41.46 5.58
C LYS A 966 -5.00 42.42 6.42
N PRO A 967 -4.47 42.05 7.60
CA PRO A 967 -3.72 43.00 8.42
C PRO A 967 -2.40 43.43 7.75
N ASP A 968 -2.01 44.68 7.97
CA ASP A 968 -0.73 45.22 7.49
C ASP A 968 0.46 44.47 8.10
N GLY A 969 1.61 44.48 7.42
CA GLY A 969 2.87 43.91 7.92
C GLY A 969 3.29 42.55 7.33
N LEU A 970 2.58 42.02 6.33
CA LEU A 970 2.90 40.73 5.70
C LEU A 970 3.03 40.86 4.17
N ARG A 971 4.28 40.86 3.68
CA ARG A 971 4.62 40.90 2.25
C ARG A 971 4.60 39.50 1.64
N THR A 972 3.86 39.36 0.54
CA THR A 972 3.75 38.10 -0.21
C THR A 972 3.72 38.39 -1.71
N ALA A 973 4.03 37.40 -2.55
CA ALA A 973 4.00 37.54 -3.99
C ALA A 973 3.45 36.30 -4.69
N PHE A 974 2.76 36.49 -5.82
CA PHE A 974 2.41 35.42 -6.76
C PHE A 974 3.25 35.57 -8.03
N ARG A 975 4.12 34.59 -8.29
CA ARG A 975 4.83 34.44 -9.58
C ARG A 975 3.96 33.60 -10.51
N VAL A 976 3.65 34.11 -11.69
CA VAL A 976 2.81 33.48 -12.72
C VAL A 976 3.60 33.36 -14.02
N VAL A 977 3.64 32.16 -14.61
CA VAL A 977 4.39 31.86 -15.84
C VAL A 977 3.50 31.08 -16.81
N PRO A 978 3.09 31.67 -17.96
CA PRO A 978 2.26 30.97 -18.95
C PRO A 978 2.97 29.76 -19.56
N THR A 979 2.26 28.62 -19.63
CA THR A 979 2.74 27.41 -20.31
C THR A 979 2.56 27.49 -21.83
N ARG A 980 1.79 28.48 -22.31
CA ARG A 980 1.50 28.77 -23.72
C ARG A 980 1.46 30.28 -23.91
N ASN A 981 1.64 30.77 -25.13
CA ASN A 981 1.46 32.20 -25.44
C ASN A 981 0.03 32.64 -25.09
N THR A 982 -0.10 33.75 -24.38
CA THR A 982 -1.36 34.36 -23.96
C THR A 982 -1.26 35.88 -24.11
N ASP A 983 -2.18 36.64 -23.52
CA ASP A 983 -2.12 38.10 -23.53
C ASP A 983 -2.52 38.69 -22.17
N PHE A 984 -2.10 39.93 -21.91
CA PHE A 984 -2.35 40.60 -20.64
C PHE A 984 -3.84 40.83 -20.37
N LEU A 985 -4.68 40.96 -21.41
CA LEU A 985 -6.12 41.12 -21.27
C LEU A 985 -6.73 39.80 -20.80
N HIS A 986 -6.28 38.65 -21.32
CA HIS A 986 -6.76 37.33 -20.93
C HIS A 986 -6.44 37.00 -19.46
N LEU A 987 -5.21 37.26 -19.01
CA LEU A 987 -4.79 37.09 -17.61
C LEU A 987 -5.57 38.04 -16.69
N ARG A 988 -5.58 39.34 -17.02
CA ARG A 988 -6.35 40.38 -16.32
C ARG A 988 -7.82 39.99 -16.17
N ASP A 989 -8.48 39.61 -17.26
CA ASP A 989 -9.90 39.29 -17.26
C ASP A 989 -10.19 38.02 -16.43
N GLY A 990 -9.22 37.11 -16.32
CA GLY A 990 -9.23 35.99 -15.37
C GLY A 990 -9.30 36.45 -13.91
N TRP A 991 -8.40 37.36 -13.51
CA TRP A 991 -8.40 37.94 -12.15
C TRP A 991 -9.62 38.82 -11.90
N VAL A 992 -9.98 39.69 -12.87
CA VAL A 992 -11.13 40.60 -12.78
C VAL A 992 -12.43 39.83 -12.53
N ARG A 993 -12.69 38.74 -13.27
CA ARG A 993 -13.89 37.90 -13.03
C ARG A 993 -13.92 37.32 -11.62
N GLY A 994 -12.78 36.82 -11.12
CA GLY A 994 -12.68 36.30 -9.75
C GLY A 994 -12.92 37.37 -8.68
N VAL A 995 -12.26 38.52 -8.80
CA VAL A 995 -12.43 39.68 -7.91
C VAL A 995 -13.89 40.15 -7.90
N THR A 996 -14.53 40.30 -9.07
CA THR A 996 -15.94 40.71 -9.16
C THR A 996 -16.88 39.68 -8.52
N ALA A 997 -16.69 38.38 -8.77
CA ALA A 997 -17.52 37.33 -8.16
C ALA A 997 -17.39 37.30 -6.63
N ARG A 998 -16.19 37.56 -6.08
CA ARG A 998 -15.99 37.66 -4.62
C ARG A 998 -16.55 38.94 -4.03
N ALA A 999 -16.35 40.08 -4.67
CA ALA A 999 -16.97 41.34 -4.25
C ALA A 999 -18.51 41.23 -4.17
N GLN A 1000 -19.13 40.47 -5.09
CA GLN A 1000 -20.55 40.11 -5.02
C GLN A 1000 -20.87 39.17 -3.84
N LYS A 1001 -20.06 38.12 -3.59
CA LYS A 1001 -20.23 37.21 -2.42
C LYS A 1001 -20.21 37.98 -1.08
N TYR A 1002 -19.31 38.97 -0.94
CA TYR A 1002 -19.18 39.76 0.29
C TYR A 1002 -20.17 40.93 0.40
N ASN A 1003 -20.91 41.27 -0.66
CA ASN A 1003 -21.93 42.33 -0.68
C ASN A 1003 -23.34 41.78 -1.01
N PRO A 1004 -23.97 40.98 -0.13
CA PRO A 1004 -25.32 40.45 -0.37
C PRO A 1004 -26.42 41.54 -0.34
N SER A 1005 -26.10 42.77 0.08
CA SER A 1005 -26.99 43.92 0.11
C SER A 1005 -26.24 45.22 -0.22
N SER A 1006 -26.99 46.26 -0.61
CA SER A 1006 -26.45 47.57 -1.00
C SER A 1006 -25.82 48.29 0.21
N GLY A 1007 -24.49 48.35 0.26
CA GLY A 1007 -23.71 48.99 1.33
C GLY A 1007 -22.53 48.20 1.90
N GLY A 1008 -22.21 47.01 1.36
CA GLY A 1008 -21.07 46.20 1.80
C GLY A 1008 -19.67 46.75 1.45
N GLN A 1009 -18.61 46.13 2.00
CA GLN A 1009 -17.22 46.64 2.00
C GLN A 1009 -16.57 46.79 0.60
N PHE A 1010 -17.22 46.34 -0.47
CA PHE A 1010 -16.73 46.44 -1.85
C PHE A 1010 -17.75 47.16 -2.78
N ALA A 1011 -18.65 47.96 -2.22
CA ALA A 1011 -19.76 48.60 -2.94
C ALA A 1011 -19.61 50.13 -3.12
N ASP A 1012 -18.57 50.73 -2.54
CA ASP A 1012 -18.23 52.15 -2.65
C ASP A 1012 -17.52 52.51 -3.96
N GLU A 1013 -17.58 53.80 -4.29
CA GLU A 1013 -16.92 54.38 -5.47
C GLU A 1013 -15.39 54.24 -5.43
N GLY A 1014 -14.79 54.18 -4.23
CA GLY A 1014 -13.35 53.97 -4.03
C GLY A 1014 -12.89 52.61 -4.55
N PHE A 1015 -13.59 51.53 -4.16
CA PHE A 1015 -13.34 50.20 -4.70
C PHE A 1015 -13.60 50.15 -6.22
N GLY A 1016 -14.63 50.86 -6.69
CA GLY A 1016 -14.91 51.01 -8.12
C GLY A 1016 -13.75 51.66 -8.89
N ALA A 1017 -13.12 52.68 -8.31
CA ALA A 1017 -11.94 53.36 -8.88
C ALA A 1017 -10.69 52.46 -8.88
N ALA A 1018 -10.36 51.84 -7.74
CA ALA A 1018 -9.24 50.90 -7.62
C ALA A 1018 -9.39 49.68 -8.55
N MET A 1019 -10.63 49.21 -8.76
CA MET A 1019 -10.92 48.13 -9.71
C MET A 1019 -10.77 48.57 -11.17
N ASN A 1020 -10.72 49.86 -11.47
CA ASN A 1020 -10.37 50.39 -12.80
C ASN A 1020 -8.86 50.65 -12.93
N GLU A 1021 -8.19 51.09 -11.86
CA GLU A 1021 -6.73 51.16 -11.74
C GLU A 1021 -6.09 49.77 -12.02
N PHE A 1022 -6.61 48.72 -11.38
CA PHE A 1022 -6.20 47.32 -11.61
C PHE A 1022 -6.35 46.87 -13.08
N LYS A 1023 -7.43 47.29 -13.75
CA LYS A 1023 -7.62 46.99 -15.18
C LYS A 1023 -6.64 47.77 -16.08
N GLY A 1024 -6.20 48.94 -15.61
CA GLY A 1024 -5.24 49.84 -16.26
C GLY A 1024 -3.82 49.30 -16.28
N LEU A 1025 -3.36 48.66 -15.18
CA LEU A 1025 -2.02 48.05 -15.09
C LEU A 1025 -1.68 47.09 -16.25
N PHE A 1026 -2.70 46.41 -16.76
CA PHE A 1026 -2.61 45.44 -17.85
C PHE A 1026 -3.28 45.97 -19.15
N GLY A 1027 -3.43 47.30 -19.27
CA GLY A 1027 -4.36 47.94 -20.20
C GLY A 1027 -3.76 48.80 -21.31
N GLY A 1028 -2.45 49.10 -21.32
CA GLY A 1028 -1.87 50.09 -22.23
C GLY A 1028 -0.48 49.77 -22.79
N GLY A 1029 -0.30 50.00 -24.11
CA GLY A 1029 1.01 50.14 -24.76
C GLY A 1029 1.63 48.87 -25.37
N GLN A 1030 1.77 48.85 -26.70
CA GLN A 1030 2.63 47.98 -27.56
C GLN A 1030 2.69 46.45 -27.31
N ARG A 1031 3.02 45.95 -26.13
CA ARG A 1031 3.15 44.51 -25.82
C ARG A 1031 1.84 43.95 -25.26
N LYS A 1032 0.93 43.51 -26.13
CA LYS A 1032 -0.29 42.79 -25.72
C LYS A 1032 0.00 41.36 -25.25
N ASN A 1033 0.91 40.67 -25.97
CA ASN A 1033 1.25 39.26 -25.78
C ASN A 1033 2.09 39.04 -24.50
N VAL A 1034 1.78 37.95 -23.77
CA VAL A 1034 2.63 37.37 -22.73
C VAL A 1034 3.08 36.00 -23.24
N ALA A 1035 4.35 35.88 -23.58
CA ALA A 1035 4.88 34.67 -24.21
C ALA A 1035 4.94 33.48 -23.23
N LYS A 1036 4.98 32.26 -23.77
CA LYS A 1036 5.33 31.06 -22.99
C LYS A 1036 6.65 31.30 -22.24
N GLY A 1037 6.68 31.00 -20.94
CA GLY A 1037 7.86 31.19 -20.09
C GLY A 1037 8.10 32.62 -19.57
N GLN A 1038 7.40 33.63 -20.11
CA GLN A 1038 7.49 35.00 -19.61
C GLN A 1038 6.94 35.10 -18.18
N THR A 1039 7.64 35.78 -17.29
CA THR A 1039 7.25 35.84 -15.86
C THR A 1039 6.47 37.12 -15.57
N VAL A 1040 5.29 36.96 -14.96
CA VAL A 1040 4.53 38.05 -14.33
C VAL A 1040 4.61 37.84 -12.82
N VAL A 1041 4.92 38.89 -12.04
CA VAL A 1041 4.92 38.84 -10.57
C VAL A 1041 3.92 39.86 -10.05
N LEU A 1042 2.98 39.40 -9.22
CA LEU A 1042 2.08 40.23 -8.44
C LEU A 1042 2.62 40.27 -7.02
N VAL A 1043 2.83 41.45 -6.44
CA VAL A 1043 3.41 41.62 -5.10
C VAL A 1043 2.41 42.36 -4.22
N ARG A 1044 2.10 41.81 -3.03
CA ARG A 1044 1.33 42.49 -1.99
C ARG A 1044 2.31 43.11 -0.99
N GLY A 1045 2.32 44.43 -0.92
CA GLY A 1045 3.17 45.21 -0.02
C GLY A 1045 2.69 45.19 1.44
N LEU A 1046 3.44 45.89 2.31
CA LEU A 1046 3.18 45.92 3.76
C LEU A 1046 1.80 46.48 4.14
N ALA A 1047 1.29 47.48 3.40
CA ALA A 1047 -0.04 48.07 3.61
C ALA A 1047 -1.10 47.42 2.70
N GLY A 1048 -0.81 46.22 2.18
CA GLY A 1048 -1.69 45.48 1.29
C GLY A 1048 -1.80 46.03 -0.14
N GLN A 1049 -1.05 47.06 -0.52
CA GLN A 1049 -1.02 47.57 -1.89
C GLN A 1049 -0.56 46.47 -2.88
N LEU A 1050 -1.07 46.50 -4.12
CA LEU A 1050 -0.73 45.54 -5.17
C LEU A 1050 0.23 46.17 -6.19
N ASP A 1051 1.44 45.64 -6.31
CA ASP A 1051 2.39 45.99 -7.35
C ASP A 1051 2.46 44.90 -8.43
N ALA A 1052 2.58 45.29 -9.70
CA ALA A 1052 2.70 44.36 -10.82
C ALA A 1052 4.03 44.54 -11.57
N LEU A 1053 4.76 43.43 -11.75
CA LEU A 1053 6.06 43.38 -12.43
C LEU A 1053 6.02 42.34 -13.57
N VAL A 1054 6.80 42.56 -14.62
CA VAL A 1054 6.94 41.64 -15.76
C VAL A 1054 8.41 41.48 -16.14
N ARG A 1055 8.94 40.25 -16.18
CA ARG A 1055 10.28 39.95 -16.72
C ARG A 1055 10.16 39.13 -18.01
N VAL A 1056 10.84 39.56 -19.07
CA VAL A 1056 10.71 38.98 -20.42
C VAL A 1056 11.51 37.67 -20.57
N ALA A 1057 12.73 37.65 -20.04
CA ALA A 1057 13.60 36.48 -19.90
C ALA A 1057 14.44 36.65 -18.60
N PRO A 1058 15.02 35.60 -18.01
CA PRO A 1058 15.69 35.69 -16.70
C PRO A 1058 16.82 36.74 -16.64
N ASP A 1059 17.58 36.85 -17.72
CA ASP A 1059 18.72 37.74 -17.94
C ASP A 1059 18.33 39.22 -18.15
N LEU A 1060 17.10 39.47 -18.60
CA LEU A 1060 16.62 40.81 -18.94
C LEU A 1060 16.06 41.54 -17.70
N PRO A 1061 16.23 42.87 -17.61
CA PRO A 1061 15.64 43.67 -16.54
C PRO A 1061 14.11 43.44 -16.47
N GLY A 1062 13.60 43.38 -15.25
CA GLY A 1062 12.15 43.39 -15.01
C GLY A 1062 11.57 44.75 -15.39
N ARG A 1063 10.26 44.83 -15.65
CA ARG A 1063 9.57 46.09 -15.91
C ARG A 1063 8.43 46.28 -14.94
N TYR A 1064 8.36 47.45 -14.33
CA TYR A 1064 7.27 47.82 -13.44
C TYR A 1064 6.03 48.23 -14.24
N MET A 1065 4.88 47.63 -13.92
CA MET A 1065 3.61 47.93 -14.60
C MET A 1065 2.75 48.93 -13.82
N GLY A 1066 3.05 49.16 -12.55
CA GLY A 1066 2.34 50.09 -11.66
C GLY A 1066 1.69 49.41 -10.47
N ARG A 1067 0.92 50.21 -9.72
CA ARG A 1067 0.34 49.90 -8.42
C ARG A 1067 -1.20 49.98 -8.43
N VAL A 1068 -1.83 49.25 -7.52
CA VAL A 1068 -3.17 49.55 -6.98
C VAL A 1068 -3.03 49.75 -5.47
N VAL A 1069 -3.45 50.90 -4.96
CA VAL A 1069 -3.23 51.25 -3.53
C VAL A 1069 -4.23 50.54 -2.61
N ASP A 1070 -5.45 50.27 -3.09
CA ASP A 1070 -6.52 49.66 -2.29
C ASP A 1070 -6.29 48.17 -2.02
N GLU A 1071 -6.04 47.82 -0.75
CA GLU A 1071 -5.79 46.43 -0.32
C GLU A 1071 -6.90 45.47 -0.70
N ARG A 1072 -8.15 45.96 -0.83
CA ARG A 1072 -9.31 45.15 -1.19
C ARG A 1072 -9.14 44.47 -2.53
N VAL A 1073 -8.39 45.08 -3.45
CA VAL A 1073 -8.06 44.46 -4.75
C VAL A 1073 -7.04 43.34 -4.57
N SER A 1074 -5.94 43.57 -3.84
CA SER A 1074 -4.92 42.53 -3.61
C SER A 1074 -5.47 41.34 -2.83
N ARG A 1075 -6.25 41.60 -1.77
CA ARG A 1075 -6.91 40.60 -0.92
C ARG A 1075 -7.84 39.70 -1.74
N LEU A 1076 -8.67 40.27 -2.61
CA LEU A 1076 -9.52 39.49 -3.50
C LEU A 1076 -8.75 38.75 -4.61
N VAL A 1077 -7.64 39.29 -5.11
CA VAL A 1077 -6.73 38.58 -6.03
C VAL A 1077 -6.07 37.38 -5.35
N TRP A 1078 -5.65 37.50 -4.08
CA TRP A 1078 -5.05 36.39 -3.32
C TRP A 1078 -6.09 35.30 -3.02
N LEU A 1079 -7.28 35.68 -2.53
CA LEU A 1079 -8.36 34.72 -2.25
C LEU A 1079 -8.81 33.96 -3.51
N ASN A 1080 -8.65 34.52 -4.72
CA ASN A 1080 -8.88 33.79 -5.98
C ASN A 1080 -7.95 32.59 -6.21
N TYR A 1081 -6.87 32.43 -5.43
CA TYR A 1081 -6.01 31.25 -5.44
C TYR A 1081 -6.13 30.43 -4.14
N LEU A 1082 -6.39 31.09 -3.00
CA LEU A 1082 -6.21 30.48 -1.69
C LEU A 1082 -7.48 29.87 -1.07
N ALA A 1083 -8.68 30.34 -1.41
CA ALA A 1083 -9.88 30.04 -0.63
C ALA A 1083 -11.18 29.90 -1.45
N GLY A 1084 -12.19 29.23 -0.88
CA GLY A 1084 -13.54 29.17 -1.45
C GLY A 1084 -13.76 28.09 -2.52
N LYS A 1085 -15.03 27.85 -2.88
CA LYS A 1085 -15.54 26.78 -3.80
C LYS A 1085 -15.04 26.80 -5.26
N GLY A 1086 -14.11 27.68 -5.63
CA GLY A 1086 -13.63 27.79 -7.01
C GLY A 1086 -12.41 28.71 -7.10
N VAL A 1087 -11.23 28.13 -6.92
CA VAL A 1087 -9.94 28.83 -7.05
C VAL A 1087 -9.32 28.68 -8.44
N SER A 1088 -8.37 29.56 -8.73
CA SER A 1088 -7.66 29.66 -10.00
C SER A 1088 -6.63 28.54 -10.23
N SER A 1089 -6.22 27.82 -9.19
CA SER A 1089 -5.49 26.55 -9.28
C SER A 1089 -5.65 25.78 -7.96
N GLU A 1090 -6.27 24.61 -8.00
CA GLU A 1090 -6.41 23.74 -6.83
C GLU A 1090 -5.07 23.13 -6.39
N GLY A 1091 -4.18 22.81 -7.34
CA GLY A 1091 -2.83 22.35 -7.01
C GLY A 1091 -2.03 23.39 -6.24
N ALA A 1092 -2.09 24.66 -6.69
CA ALA A 1092 -1.43 25.76 -5.98
C ALA A 1092 -2.05 25.99 -4.59
N ARG A 1093 -3.38 25.87 -4.45
CA ARG A 1093 -4.05 25.99 -3.15
C ARG A 1093 -3.56 24.95 -2.14
N ARG A 1094 -3.45 23.68 -2.55
CA ARG A 1094 -2.96 22.58 -1.71
C ARG A 1094 -1.50 22.78 -1.32
N SER A 1095 -0.62 22.94 -2.30
CA SER A 1095 0.81 23.15 -2.09
C SER A 1095 1.12 24.36 -1.20
N VAL A 1096 0.37 25.46 -1.34
CA VAL A 1096 0.55 26.66 -0.49
C VAL A 1096 0.06 26.44 0.94
N VAL A 1097 -1.00 25.64 1.16
CA VAL A 1097 -1.39 25.24 2.52
C VAL A 1097 -0.33 24.32 3.14
N GLU A 1098 0.21 23.36 2.37
CA GLU A 1098 1.26 22.44 2.82
C GLU A 1098 2.52 23.19 3.30
N GLY A 1099 3.07 24.12 2.51
CA GLY A 1099 4.20 24.94 2.94
C GLY A 1099 3.86 25.99 4.02
N VAL A 1100 2.58 26.32 4.19
CA VAL A 1100 2.09 27.09 5.35
C VAL A 1100 2.07 26.23 6.63
N MET A 1101 1.79 24.93 6.54
CA MET A 1101 1.94 24.01 7.66
C MET A 1101 3.41 23.84 8.06
N GLU A 1102 4.34 23.72 7.09
CA GLU A 1102 5.79 23.71 7.37
C GLU A 1102 6.26 24.94 8.18
N VAL A 1103 5.61 26.10 8.00
CA VAL A 1103 5.97 27.35 8.69
C VAL A 1103 5.52 27.35 10.16
N VAL A 1104 4.42 26.66 10.52
CA VAL A 1104 3.97 26.55 11.93
C VAL A 1104 4.58 25.38 12.70
N GLU A 1105 5.13 24.38 12.01
CA GLU A 1105 5.80 23.22 12.64
C GLU A 1105 7.24 23.51 13.08
N ARG A 1106 7.81 24.66 12.69
CA ARG A 1106 9.17 25.10 13.06
C ARG A 1106 9.13 26.04 14.28
N PRO A 1107 10.05 25.95 15.26
CA PRO A 1107 10.09 26.90 16.37
C PRO A 1107 10.35 28.33 15.90
N VAL A 1108 9.56 29.29 16.41
CA VAL A 1108 9.66 30.72 16.10
C VAL A 1108 11.10 31.22 16.27
N GLY A 1109 11.72 31.67 15.18
CA GLY A 1109 13.08 32.25 15.16
C GLY A 1109 14.18 31.36 14.58
N THR A 1110 13.88 30.14 14.11
CA THR A 1110 14.88 29.29 13.43
C THR A 1110 15.20 29.75 12.01
N VAL A 1111 16.21 30.64 11.88
CA VAL A 1111 16.83 30.98 10.58
C VAL A 1111 17.85 29.92 10.20
N VAL A 1112 17.85 29.50 8.94
CA VAL A 1112 18.82 28.52 8.42
C VAL A 1112 20.22 29.16 8.29
N GLN A 1113 21.06 29.00 9.31
CA GLN A 1113 22.50 29.12 9.13
C GLN A 1113 23.02 27.89 8.38
N LYS A 1114 23.40 28.08 7.11
CA LYS A 1114 24.31 27.14 6.43
C LYS A 1114 25.67 27.23 7.12
N VAL A 1115 26.06 26.19 7.83
CA VAL A 1115 27.47 25.89 8.10
C VAL A 1115 28.02 25.24 6.84
N PHE A 1116 29.20 25.68 6.40
CA PHE A 1116 29.92 25.15 5.23
C PHE A 1116 30.75 23.92 5.60
#